data_AF-A0A938MFX1-F1
#
_entry.id   AF-A0A938MFX1-F1
#
_cell.length_a   1.000
_cell.length_b   1.000
_cell.length_c   1.000
_cell.angle_alpha   90.00
_cell.angle_beta   90.00
_cell.angle_gamma   90.00
#
_symmetry.space_group_name_H-M   'P 1'
#
loop_
_entity.id
_entity.type
_entity.pdbx_description
1 polymer ?
#
loop_
_entity_poly.entity_id
_entity_poly.type
_entity_poly.pdbx_seq_one_letter_code
_entity_poly.pdbx_strand_id
1 'polypeptide(L)'
;SGKPITTPTQDITLGCYYLTQNPRPVTRAGREQERPMLFADREEVFFAQGEGWLKTHDIIRLKNPDFGRDTAFGNKDKKVIETTVGRVVFNEIWPTEIGFVNKPVGKGLLGDLIWQCYKRCGHVRTVKLLDDLKEMGFNEATRAGISIGIDDMIIPKEKVEEIDRAQKQVAEVEKHYRRGVITDGERYNKIVDIWTHCTDQIQNVMFRTLEHNAGKGEFNPVWLMADSGARGNRVQVRQLAGMRGLMAKPSGEIIERPILANFREGLSVLEYFISTHGARKGLADTALKTADSGYLTRKLVDVAQDVITTEEDCGTTKGIWVSAIYEGDEEIVKLTERIIGRTATDDLKDPMSGKVIVKADQEITEETSAAIEKAGIEKVHIRSVLTCETREGCCARCYGRNLATGQSVKLGEAIGIIAAQSIGEPGTQLTMRTFHIGGTASQVFKQPQIKAKTDGLIKYVDLRTVTSQEGTHIVLNKNGQVMITNEEGRELERYNIVIGSVLTVADSAKIKKGDVFCQWDPYHVPILSEKAGSISFNDVIEGVTMKKELDEATGLPSIVVVEHKEDLHPQVILRDEQDQVVANYSIPAGAHIVVKEGQKVAAGALLAKTPRKIAKTKDITGGLPRVAELFEARRPKDAAEIAKIDGVVDFAGTVRGKRHLVVRDPKTKGEEEHLIPPGKMIIVLKGDFVRKGQQLTEGPVVPHEILEVCGPQELQEYLLNEVQEVYRLQGVTINDKHIEVIVRQMLRKVRITDPGDTRFLWGEQIEKIEFEDENKRIIEAGGKPAEAQPVLLGVTKASLETDSFISAASFQDTTRVLTDAASLGRTDTLRGFKENVIMGHLIPAGSGFPLHRNIKVELLGEPVEEALPSLTEAAALLKGQSAA
;
A
#
# COMPACT_ATOMS: atom_id res chain seq x y z
N SER A 1 -1.42 8.14 -11.00
CA SER A 1 -2.66 7.43 -11.41
C SER A 1 -3.34 8.23 -12.51
N GLY A 2 -4.31 7.66 -13.23
CA GLY A 2 -5.09 8.39 -14.26
C GLY A 2 -6.37 9.04 -13.73
N LYS A 3 -6.56 9.10 -12.41
CA LYS A 3 -7.80 9.65 -11.81
C LYS A 3 -7.82 11.18 -11.93
N PRO A 4 -8.99 11.81 -12.13
CA PRO A 4 -9.08 13.26 -12.24
C PRO A 4 -8.64 13.99 -10.97
N ILE A 5 -7.65 14.87 -11.06
CA ILE A 5 -7.24 15.73 -9.95
C ILE A 5 -8.21 16.90 -9.72
N THR A 6 -8.93 17.31 -10.76
CA THR A 6 -9.93 18.39 -10.75
C THR A 6 -11.26 17.96 -10.12
N THR A 7 -11.29 16.84 -9.40
CA THR A 7 -12.46 16.42 -8.65
C THR A 7 -12.77 17.49 -7.59
N PRO A 8 -14.01 18.03 -7.54
CA PRO A 8 -14.39 19.04 -6.57
C PRO A 8 -14.10 18.60 -5.13
N THR A 9 -13.70 19.55 -4.31
CA THR A 9 -13.35 19.32 -2.90
C THR A 9 -14.16 20.22 -1.98
N GLN A 10 -14.36 19.78 -0.74
CA GLN A 10 -14.97 20.58 0.33
C GLN A 10 -16.39 21.03 -0.04
N ASP A 11 -16.63 22.33 -0.16
CA ASP A 11 -17.97 22.93 -0.18
C ASP A 11 -18.79 22.52 -1.40
N ILE A 12 -18.16 22.41 -2.58
CA ILE A 12 -18.83 21.94 -3.81
C ILE A 12 -19.34 20.51 -3.60
N THR A 13 -18.49 19.63 -3.04
CA THR A 13 -18.88 18.25 -2.72
C THR A 13 -20.01 18.21 -1.71
N LEU A 14 -19.96 19.08 -0.69
CA LEU A 14 -20.98 19.15 0.34
C LEU A 14 -22.34 19.59 -0.23
N GLY A 15 -22.35 20.59 -1.11
CA GLY A 15 -23.56 21.06 -1.80
C GLY A 15 -24.18 19.97 -2.67
N CYS A 16 -23.38 19.29 -3.50
CA CYS A 16 -23.85 18.17 -4.31
C CYS A 16 -24.35 16.99 -3.46
N TYR A 17 -23.66 16.69 -2.35
CA TYR A 17 -24.05 15.62 -1.44
C TYR A 17 -25.36 15.93 -0.72
N TYR A 18 -25.51 17.16 -0.22
CA TYR A 18 -26.77 17.63 0.36
C TYR A 18 -27.90 17.48 -0.65
N LEU A 19 -27.74 18.03 -1.85
CA LEU A 19 -28.74 17.99 -2.92
C LEU A 19 -29.20 16.56 -3.26
N THR A 20 -28.29 15.60 -3.27
CA THR A 20 -28.55 14.20 -3.67
C THR A 20 -28.92 13.27 -2.51
N GLN A 21 -28.98 13.80 -1.28
CA GLN A 21 -29.19 13.02 -0.08
C GLN A 21 -30.55 12.33 -0.05
N ASN A 22 -30.61 11.16 0.61
CA ASN A 22 -31.85 10.45 0.84
C ASN A 22 -32.78 11.26 1.78
N PRO A 23 -34.09 11.29 1.52
CA PRO A 23 -35.05 11.85 2.44
C PRO A 23 -34.99 11.13 3.78
N ARG A 24 -35.01 11.88 4.89
CA ARG A 24 -35.23 11.25 6.20
C ARG A 24 -36.69 10.82 6.29
N PRO A 25 -36.98 9.62 6.81
CA PRO A 25 -38.35 9.26 7.15
C PRO A 25 -38.79 10.19 8.26
N VAL A 26 -39.57 11.22 7.91
CA VAL A 26 -40.29 11.98 8.92
C VAL A 26 -41.31 11.01 9.49
N THR A 27 -41.22 10.72 10.79
CA THR A 27 -42.31 10.13 11.58
C THR A 27 -43.48 11.13 11.60
N ARG A 28 -44.09 11.38 10.45
CA ARG A 28 -45.44 11.93 10.35
C ARG A 28 -46.38 10.76 10.62
N ALA A 29 -46.56 10.45 11.90
CA ALA A 29 -47.67 9.63 12.34
C ALA A 29 -48.96 10.25 11.75
N GLY A 30 -49.63 9.53 10.84
CA GLY A 30 -50.99 9.87 10.41
C GLY A 30 -51.21 10.25 8.94
N ARG A 31 -50.25 10.12 8.03
CA ARG A 31 -50.59 10.00 6.59
C ARG A 31 -50.23 8.59 6.12
N GLU A 32 -51.27 7.83 5.78
CA GLU A 32 -51.16 6.64 4.93
C GLU A 32 -50.28 6.98 3.72
N GLN A 33 -49.51 6.01 3.21
CA GLN A 33 -48.60 6.16 2.07
C GLN A 33 -49.33 6.72 0.84
N GLU A 34 -49.44 8.05 0.74
CA GLU A 34 -49.82 8.75 -0.48
C GLU A 34 -48.75 8.38 -1.52
N ARG A 35 -49.18 7.75 -2.62
CA ARG A 35 -48.28 7.45 -3.73
C ARG A 35 -47.58 8.75 -4.15
N PRO A 36 -46.24 8.79 -4.25
CA PRO A 36 -45.54 10.02 -4.60
C PRO A 36 -46.02 10.53 -5.96
N MET A 37 -46.11 11.86 -6.09
CA MET A 37 -46.57 12.53 -7.31
C MET A 37 -45.72 12.11 -8.51
N LEU A 38 -46.38 11.90 -9.66
CA LEU A 38 -45.74 11.51 -10.91
C LEU A 38 -45.58 12.74 -11.81
N PHE A 39 -44.34 13.00 -12.22
CA PHE A 39 -43.98 14.09 -13.13
C PHE A 39 -43.57 13.54 -14.49
N ALA A 40 -43.96 14.26 -15.54
CA ALA A 40 -43.66 13.89 -16.92
C ALA A 40 -42.21 14.23 -17.29
N ASP A 41 -41.75 15.44 -16.93
CA ASP A 41 -40.46 15.99 -17.32
C ASP A 41 -39.83 16.82 -16.19
N ARG A 42 -38.53 17.13 -16.34
CA ARG A 42 -37.76 17.91 -15.35
C ARG A 42 -38.30 19.33 -15.13
N GLU A 43 -38.84 19.97 -16.17
CA GLU A 43 -39.36 21.34 -16.08
C GLU A 43 -40.58 21.43 -15.16
N GLU A 44 -41.42 20.40 -15.15
CA GLU A 44 -42.58 20.30 -14.26
C GLU A 44 -42.16 20.21 -12.79
N VAL A 45 -41.06 19.49 -12.53
CA VAL A 45 -40.46 19.39 -11.19
C VAL A 45 -39.91 20.74 -10.73
N PHE A 46 -39.22 21.47 -11.61
CA PHE A 46 -38.70 22.81 -11.28
C PHE A 46 -39.80 23.84 -11.06
N PHE A 47 -40.87 23.77 -11.87
CA PHE A 47 -42.05 24.61 -11.67
C PHE A 47 -42.70 24.35 -10.31
N ALA A 48 -42.92 23.08 -9.97
CA ALA A 48 -43.49 22.69 -8.67
C ALA A 48 -42.59 23.08 -7.49
N GLN A 49 -41.26 23.04 -7.66
CA GLN A 49 -40.31 23.51 -6.66
C GLN A 49 -40.33 25.04 -6.53
N GLY A 50 -40.42 25.77 -7.64
CA GLY A 50 -40.47 27.24 -7.67
C GLY A 50 -41.73 27.81 -7.00
N GLU A 51 -42.87 27.14 -7.18
CA GLU A 51 -44.14 27.45 -6.49
C GLU A 51 -44.15 26.99 -5.01
N GLY A 52 -43.10 26.31 -4.54
CA GLY A 52 -42.97 25.85 -3.15
C GLY A 52 -43.79 24.61 -2.79
N TRP A 53 -44.36 23.91 -3.77
CA TRP A 53 -45.15 22.68 -3.55
C TRP A 53 -44.26 21.48 -3.19
N LEU A 54 -43.02 21.47 -3.66
CA LEU A 54 -42.03 20.43 -3.38
C LEU A 54 -40.79 21.02 -2.71
N LYS A 55 -40.23 20.28 -1.75
CA LYS A 55 -38.92 20.54 -1.15
C LYS A 55 -37.83 19.71 -1.82
N THR A 56 -36.58 20.14 -1.65
CA THR A 56 -35.39 19.53 -2.27
C THR A 56 -35.27 18.02 -2.04
N HIS A 57 -35.64 17.51 -0.86
CA HIS A 57 -35.53 16.09 -0.53
C HIS A 57 -36.84 15.31 -0.63
N ASP A 58 -37.92 15.92 -1.13
CA ASP A 58 -39.20 15.21 -1.28
C ASP A 58 -39.08 14.11 -2.34
N ILE A 59 -39.70 12.96 -2.05
CA ILE A 59 -39.73 11.81 -2.95
C ILE A 59 -40.74 12.07 -4.06
N ILE A 60 -40.31 11.89 -5.30
CA ILE A 60 -41.12 12.04 -6.50
C ILE A 60 -40.96 10.84 -7.42
N ARG A 61 -41.95 10.61 -8.29
CA ARG A 61 -41.83 9.66 -9.40
C ARG A 61 -41.61 10.44 -10.67
N LEU A 62 -40.55 10.12 -11.40
CA LEU A 62 -40.19 10.75 -12.66
C LEU A 62 -40.25 9.71 -13.78
N LYS A 63 -40.78 10.11 -14.94
CA LYS A 63 -40.63 9.34 -16.17
C LYS A 63 -39.14 9.13 -16.46
N ASN A 64 -38.72 7.88 -16.63
CA ASN A 64 -37.30 7.58 -16.73
C ASN A 64 -36.69 8.13 -18.04
N PRO A 65 -35.71 9.05 -17.98
CA PRO A 65 -35.06 9.58 -19.18
C PRO A 65 -34.16 8.55 -19.89
N ASP A 66 -33.72 7.50 -19.19
CA ASP A 66 -32.81 6.47 -19.72
C ASP A 66 -33.53 5.20 -20.19
N PHE A 67 -34.87 5.19 -20.26
CA PHE A 67 -35.62 4.00 -20.63
C PHE A 67 -35.21 3.50 -22.03
N GLY A 68 -34.68 2.27 -22.09
CA GLY A 68 -34.20 1.66 -23.33
C GLY A 68 -32.82 2.12 -23.82
N ARG A 69 -32.10 2.98 -23.08
CA ARG A 69 -30.72 3.42 -23.40
C ARG A 69 -29.71 2.72 -22.49
N ASP A 70 -28.52 2.44 -23.03
CA ASP A 70 -27.41 1.87 -22.25
C ASP A 70 -26.49 2.99 -21.77
N THR A 71 -26.72 3.47 -20.54
CA THR A 71 -25.96 4.57 -19.91
C THR A 71 -25.19 4.05 -18.69
N ALA A 72 -24.13 4.76 -18.28
CA ALA A 72 -23.21 4.28 -17.25
C ALA A 72 -23.87 4.13 -15.87
N PHE A 73 -24.79 5.04 -15.53
CA PHE A 73 -25.44 5.09 -14.21
C PHE A 73 -26.97 5.04 -14.27
N GLY A 74 -27.56 5.15 -15.47
CA GLY A 74 -29.01 5.12 -15.67
C GLY A 74 -29.61 3.72 -15.59
N ASN A 75 -30.92 3.65 -15.36
CA ASN A 75 -31.65 2.38 -15.32
C ASN A 75 -32.36 2.16 -16.66
N LYS A 76 -32.02 1.09 -17.39
CA LYS A 76 -32.62 0.77 -18.69
C LYS A 76 -34.05 0.20 -18.59
N ASP A 77 -34.35 -0.53 -17.51
CA ASP A 77 -35.47 -1.47 -17.45
C ASP A 77 -36.76 -0.83 -16.91
N LYS A 78 -36.64 0.17 -16.06
CA LYS A 78 -37.80 0.82 -15.41
C LYS A 78 -38.36 1.95 -16.26
N LYS A 79 -39.67 1.95 -16.55
CA LYS A 79 -40.34 3.08 -17.24
C LYS A 79 -40.46 4.34 -16.37
N VAL A 80 -40.53 4.17 -15.06
CA VAL A 80 -40.68 5.24 -14.06
C VAL A 80 -39.68 4.99 -12.93
N ILE A 81 -38.95 6.02 -12.55
CA ILE A 81 -37.99 5.99 -11.43
C ILE A 81 -38.54 6.76 -10.24
N GLU A 82 -38.23 6.28 -9.04
CA GLU A 82 -38.48 7.00 -7.79
C GLU A 82 -37.19 7.72 -7.40
N THR A 83 -37.25 9.04 -7.25
CA THR A 83 -36.09 9.91 -7.04
C THR A 83 -36.47 11.09 -6.14
N THR A 84 -35.50 11.94 -5.79
CA THR A 84 -35.76 13.22 -5.12
C THR A 84 -35.69 14.39 -6.10
N VAL A 85 -36.33 15.51 -5.75
CA VAL A 85 -36.25 16.77 -6.51
C VAL A 85 -34.79 17.22 -6.68
N GLY A 86 -34.00 17.16 -5.61
CA GLY A 86 -32.60 17.54 -5.65
C GLY A 86 -31.77 16.67 -6.61
N ARG A 87 -32.06 15.37 -6.71
CA ARG A 87 -31.43 14.52 -7.74
C ARG A 87 -31.81 14.92 -9.16
N VAL A 88 -33.01 15.45 -9.40
CA VAL A 88 -33.40 15.96 -10.72
C VAL A 88 -32.59 17.20 -11.07
N VAL A 89 -32.45 18.14 -10.12
CA VAL A 89 -31.56 19.32 -10.27
C VAL A 89 -30.12 18.88 -10.53
N PHE A 90 -29.62 17.93 -9.75
CA PHE A 90 -28.27 17.41 -9.91
C PHE A 90 -28.03 16.82 -11.30
N ASN A 91 -29.00 16.07 -11.84
CA ASN A 91 -28.88 15.41 -13.14
C ASN A 91 -28.98 16.35 -14.34
N GLU A 92 -29.32 17.64 -14.14
CA GLU A 92 -29.47 18.60 -15.24
C GLU A 92 -28.14 18.92 -15.95
N ILE A 93 -27.06 19.05 -15.17
CA ILE A 93 -25.73 19.38 -15.73
C ILE A 93 -25.10 18.21 -16.45
N TRP A 94 -25.48 16.97 -16.12
CA TRP A 94 -24.78 15.79 -16.63
C TRP A 94 -25.19 15.51 -18.07
N PRO A 95 -24.22 15.18 -18.95
CA PRO A 95 -24.53 14.74 -20.30
C PRO A 95 -25.41 13.50 -20.31
N THR A 96 -26.29 13.41 -21.31
CA THR A 96 -27.25 12.31 -21.47
C THR A 96 -26.60 10.92 -21.56
N GLU A 97 -25.32 10.84 -21.95
CA GLU A 97 -24.54 9.63 -22.12
C GLU A 97 -24.11 8.99 -20.78
N ILE A 98 -24.13 9.76 -19.68
CA ILE A 98 -23.81 9.30 -18.33
C ILE A 98 -25.02 8.62 -17.68
N GLY A 99 -26.22 9.13 -17.95
CA GLY A 99 -27.48 8.64 -17.40
C GLY A 99 -27.82 9.24 -16.03
N PHE A 100 -29.04 8.97 -15.58
CA PHE A 100 -29.64 9.53 -14.38
C PHE A 100 -29.07 8.89 -13.10
N VAL A 101 -28.33 9.67 -12.32
CA VAL A 101 -27.73 9.28 -11.05
C VAL A 101 -28.76 9.36 -9.93
N ASN A 102 -29.17 8.20 -9.40
CA ASN A 102 -30.18 8.10 -8.35
C ASN A 102 -29.63 7.58 -7.00
N LYS A 103 -28.49 8.10 -6.56
CA LYS A 103 -27.84 7.76 -5.28
C LYS A 103 -27.22 9.01 -4.65
N PRO A 104 -27.00 9.04 -3.32
CA PRO A 104 -26.23 10.12 -2.69
C PRO A 104 -24.82 10.18 -3.26
N VAL A 105 -24.40 11.37 -3.69
CA VAL A 105 -23.13 11.56 -4.39
C VAL A 105 -22.12 12.25 -3.47
N GLY A 106 -21.31 11.44 -2.77
CA GLY A 106 -20.16 11.92 -2.01
C GLY A 106 -18.91 12.08 -2.90
N LYS A 107 -17.80 12.52 -2.31
CA LYS A 107 -16.54 12.81 -3.02
C LYS A 107 -16.07 11.70 -3.97
N GLY A 108 -16.13 10.45 -3.52
CA GLY A 108 -15.67 9.30 -4.30
C GLY A 108 -16.48 9.10 -5.57
N LEU A 109 -17.81 8.99 -5.44
CA LEU A 109 -18.72 8.81 -6.58
C LEU A 109 -18.68 10.02 -7.53
N LEU A 110 -18.51 11.23 -6.99
CA LEU A 110 -18.40 12.45 -7.79
C LEU A 110 -17.15 12.43 -8.69
N GLY A 111 -16.03 11.94 -8.17
CA GLY A 111 -14.82 11.70 -8.95
C GLY A 111 -15.02 10.63 -10.04
N ASP A 112 -15.73 9.56 -9.73
CA ASP A 112 -16.05 8.50 -10.70
C ASP A 112 -16.97 8.99 -11.82
N LEU A 113 -17.95 9.85 -11.51
CA LEU A 113 -18.83 10.48 -12.50
C LEU A 113 -18.05 11.37 -13.47
N ILE A 114 -17.15 12.22 -12.94
CA ILE A 114 -16.28 13.08 -13.77
C ILE A 114 -15.38 12.22 -14.66
N TRP A 115 -14.82 11.14 -14.11
CA TRP A 115 -13.98 10.21 -14.86
C TRP A 115 -14.74 9.55 -16.02
N GLN A 116 -15.97 9.09 -15.78
CA GLN A 116 -16.82 8.51 -16.82
C GLN A 116 -17.23 9.55 -17.88
N CYS A 117 -17.48 10.79 -17.47
CA CYS A 117 -17.73 11.90 -18.40
C CYS A 117 -16.52 12.14 -19.31
N TYR A 118 -15.31 12.21 -18.75
CA TYR A 118 -14.10 12.38 -19.53
C TYR A 118 -13.92 11.29 -20.59
N LYS A 119 -14.21 10.04 -20.23
CA LYS A 119 -14.10 8.90 -21.15
C LYS A 119 -15.14 8.91 -22.26
N ARG A 120 -16.42 9.12 -21.92
CA ARG A 120 -17.53 8.98 -22.88
C ARG A 120 -17.79 10.25 -23.68
N CYS A 121 -17.65 11.42 -23.05
CA CYS A 121 -18.03 12.71 -23.62
C CYS A 121 -16.81 13.51 -24.12
N GLY A 122 -15.60 13.13 -23.72
CA GLY A 122 -14.35 13.77 -24.12
C GLY A 122 -14.02 15.06 -23.35
N HIS A 123 -12.79 15.54 -23.57
CA HIS A 123 -12.18 16.62 -22.76
C HIS A 123 -13.00 17.92 -22.72
N VAL A 124 -13.41 18.45 -23.88
CA VAL A 124 -14.06 19.76 -23.98
C VAL A 124 -15.38 19.80 -23.21
N ARG A 125 -16.21 18.75 -23.34
CA ARG A 125 -17.49 18.65 -22.61
C ARG A 125 -17.28 18.50 -21.11
N THR A 126 -16.27 17.74 -20.69
CA THR A 126 -15.94 17.59 -19.27
C THR A 126 -15.50 18.91 -18.64
N VAL A 127 -14.73 19.74 -19.35
CA VAL A 127 -14.32 21.06 -18.82
C VAL A 127 -15.55 21.93 -18.55
N LYS A 128 -16.47 22.03 -19.52
CA LYS A 128 -17.72 22.80 -19.32
C LYS A 128 -18.54 22.25 -18.15
N LEU A 129 -18.71 20.93 -18.07
CA LEU A 129 -19.39 20.28 -16.97
C LEU A 129 -18.77 20.61 -15.60
N LEU A 130 -17.44 20.71 -15.51
CA LEU A 130 -16.78 21.04 -14.24
C LEU A 130 -17.11 22.46 -13.77
N ASP A 131 -17.25 23.41 -14.69
CA ASP A 131 -17.69 24.77 -14.37
C ASP A 131 -19.16 24.80 -13.93
N ASP A 132 -20.04 24.10 -14.65
CA ASP A 132 -21.47 23.99 -14.29
C ASP A 132 -21.65 23.31 -12.92
N LEU A 133 -20.86 22.27 -12.65
CA LEU A 133 -20.84 21.55 -11.37
C LEU A 133 -20.33 22.43 -10.22
N LYS A 134 -19.33 23.26 -10.47
CA LYS A 134 -18.79 24.23 -9.51
C LYS A 134 -19.87 25.23 -9.11
N GLU A 135 -20.55 25.82 -10.10
CA GLU A 135 -21.61 26.81 -9.86
C GLU A 135 -22.79 26.19 -9.09
N MET A 136 -23.28 25.02 -9.53
CA MET A 136 -24.34 24.30 -8.83
C MET A 136 -23.94 23.96 -7.39
N GLY A 137 -22.75 23.40 -7.19
CA GLY A 137 -22.31 23.00 -5.86
C GLY A 137 -22.22 24.16 -4.88
N PHE A 138 -21.71 25.33 -5.30
CA PHE A 138 -21.67 26.52 -4.44
C PHE A 138 -23.05 27.11 -4.16
N ASN A 139 -23.92 27.16 -5.17
CA ASN A 139 -25.29 27.66 -5.01
C ASN A 139 -26.06 26.79 -4.02
N GLU A 140 -26.00 25.47 -4.18
CA GLU A 140 -26.70 24.53 -3.30
C GLU A 140 -26.07 24.46 -1.90
N ALA A 141 -24.75 24.56 -1.77
CA ALA A 141 -24.10 24.67 -0.46
C ALA A 141 -24.54 25.93 0.30
N THR A 142 -24.68 27.06 -0.41
CA THR A 142 -25.17 28.32 0.17
C THR A 142 -26.63 28.20 0.60
N ARG A 143 -27.49 27.63 -0.25
CA ARG A 143 -28.91 27.39 0.05
C ARG A 143 -29.11 26.42 1.20
N ALA A 144 -28.25 25.41 1.32
CA ALA A 144 -28.31 24.43 2.40
C ALA A 144 -28.05 25.05 3.78
N GLY A 145 -27.34 26.18 3.86
CA GLY A 145 -27.12 26.91 5.10
C GLY A 145 -26.41 26.08 6.18
N ILE A 146 -25.55 25.15 5.77
CA ILE A 146 -24.90 24.20 6.69
C ILE A 146 -23.95 24.97 7.61
N SER A 147 -24.20 24.90 8.91
CA SER A 147 -23.39 25.53 9.95
C SER A 147 -22.92 24.48 10.96
N ILE A 148 -21.96 24.83 11.81
CA ILE A 148 -21.49 23.98 12.91
C ILE A 148 -21.69 24.69 14.25
N GLY A 149 -22.54 24.11 15.09
CA GLY A 149 -22.81 24.56 16.45
C GLY A 149 -22.37 23.55 17.51
N ILE A 150 -22.41 23.98 18.78
CA ILE A 150 -22.09 23.11 19.91
C ILE A 150 -23.09 21.95 20.07
N ASP A 151 -24.34 22.17 19.67
CA ASP A 151 -25.42 21.19 19.78
C ASP A 151 -25.38 20.13 18.67
N ASP A 152 -24.67 20.39 17.58
CA ASP A 152 -24.49 19.42 16.49
C ASP A 152 -23.51 18.29 16.89
N MET A 153 -22.64 18.55 17.87
CA MET A 153 -21.65 17.60 18.38
C MET A 153 -22.26 16.64 19.41
N ILE A 154 -23.20 15.79 19.01
CA ILE A 154 -23.96 14.92 19.93
C ILE A 154 -23.06 13.86 20.58
N ILE A 155 -23.01 13.87 21.92
CA ILE A 155 -22.30 12.85 22.70
C ILE A 155 -23.24 11.63 22.87
N PRO A 156 -22.82 10.41 22.48
CA PRO A 156 -23.64 9.22 22.65
C PRO A 156 -23.81 8.86 24.13
N LYS A 157 -25.00 8.40 24.52
CA LYS A 157 -25.31 8.05 25.92
C LYS A 157 -24.58 6.78 26.35
N GLU A 158 -24.41 5.87 25.40
CA GLU A 158 -23.71 4.59 25.53
C GLU A 158 -22.22 4.76 25.81
N LYS A 159 -21.66 5.98 25.61
CA LYS A 159 -20.25 6.28 25.92
C LYS A 159 -19.88 5.89 27.34
N VAL A 160 -20.71 6.25 28.32
CA VAL A 160 -20.41 6.00 29.74
C VAL A 160 -20.38 4.49 30.00
N GLU A 161 -21.33 3.75 29.43
CA GLU A 161 -21.41 2.29 29.58
C GLU A 161 -20.19 1.57 28.97
N GLU A 162 -19.73 2.01 27.80
CA GLU A 162 -18.54 1.43 27.15
C GLU A 162 -17.24 1.78 27.89
N ILE A 163 -17.13 2.98 28.48
CA ILE A 163 -15.99 3.35 29.33
C ILE A 163 -15.99 2.51 30.61
N ASP A 164 -17.14 2.35 31.28
CA ASP A 164 -17.24 1.54 32.49
C ASP A 164 -16.92 0.06 32.23
N ARG A 165 -17.34 -0.46 31.06
CA ARG A 165 -16.99 -1.82 30.63
C ARG A 165 -15.47 -1.96 30.44
N ALA A 166 -14.84 -1.01 29.75
CA ALA A 166 -13.40 -1.02 29.54
C ALA A 166 -12.62 -0.91 30.86
N GLN A 167 -13.05 -0.04 31.78
CA GLN A 167 -12.44 0.09 33.11
C GLN A 167 -12.53 -1.21 33.93
N LYS A 168 -13.65 -1.92 33.88
CA LYS A 168 -13.79 -3.23 34.53
C LYS A 168 -12.82 -4.27 33.95
N GLN A 169 -12.69 -4.32 32.62
CA GLN A 169 -11.73 -5.20 31.96
C GLN A 169 -10.28 -4.86 32.33
N VAL A 170 -9.92 -3.57 32.38
CA VAL A 170 -8.60 -3.13 32.83
C VAL A 170 -8.34 -3.55 34.29
N ALA A 171 -9.34 -3.42 35.17
CA ALA A 171 -9.22 -3.85 36.56
C ALA A 171 -9.02 -5.38 36.69
N GLU A 172 -9.65 -6.17 35.82
CA GLU A 172 -9.42 -7.62 35.75
C GLU A 172 -7.99 -7.93 35.28
N VAL A 173 -7.49 -7.24 34.25
CA VAL A 173 -6.10 -7.38 33.78
C VAL A 173 -5.11 -6.99 34.89
N GLU A 174 -5.34 -5.89 35.60
CA GLU A 174 -4.52 -5.53 36.76
C GLU A 174 -4.57 -6.58 37.87
N LYS A 175 -5.74 -7.18 38.12
CA LYS A 175 -5.89 -8.25 39.10
C LYS A 175 -5.13 -9.51 38.69
N HIS A 176 -5.13 -9.85 37.40
CA HIS A 176 -4.32 -10.94 36.85
C HIS A 176 -2.82 -10.66 36.98
N TYR A 177 -2.41 -9.41 36.74
CA TYR A 177 -1.03 -8.98 36.95
C TYR A 177 -0.63 -9.09 38.43
N ARG A 178 -1.42 -8.55 39.36
CA ARG A 178 -1.15 -8.66 40.81
C ARG A 178 -1.14 -10.10 41.34
N ARG A 179 -1.81 -11.03 40.65
CA ARG A 179 -1.82 -12.47 40.96
C ARG A 179 -0.67 -13.24 40.30
N GLY A 180 0.14 -12.61 39.46
CA GLY A 180 1.24 -13.25 38.74
C GLY A 180 0.83 -14.16 37.60
N VAL A 181 -0.37 -13.94 37.04
CA VAL A 181 -0.85 -14.71 35.88
C VAL A 181 -0.28 -14.15 34.57
N ILE A 182 0.01 -12.85 34.53
CA ILE A 182 0.51 -12.13 33.34
C ILE A 182 1.71 -11.26 33.72
N THR A 183 2.58 -10.98 32.76
CA THR A 183 3.74 -10.09 32.92
C THR A 183 3.37 -8.61 32.74
N ASP A 184 4.25 -7.67 33.10
CA ASP A 184 3.98 -6.23 32.92
C ASP A 184 3.87 -5.82 31.44
N GLY A 185 4.68 -6.41 30.56
CA GLY A 185 4.56 -6.18 29.12
C GLY A 185 3.23 -6.66 28.55
N GLU A 186 2.75 -7.83 28.98
CA GLU A 186 1.42 -8.34 28.64
C GLU A 186 0.29 -7.47 29.21
N ARG A 187 0.45 -7.00 30.45
CA ARG A 187 -0.48 -6.06 31.09
C ARG A 187 -0.60 -4.80 30.23
N TYR A 188 0.52 -4.18 29.88
CA TYR A 188 0.56 -2.97 29.07
C TYR A 188 -0.15 -3.16 27.71
N ASN A 189 0.20 -4.22 26.97
CA ASN A 189 -0.39 -4.50 25.67
C ASN A 189 -1.91 -4.75 25.77
N LYS A 190 -2.35 -5.56 26.74
CA LYS A 190 -3.79 -5.82 26.96
C LYS A 190 -4.56 -4.55 27.31
N ILE A 191 -3.98 -3.66 28.12
CA ILE A 191 -4.61 -2.37 28.45
C ILE A 191 -4.75 -1.49 27.21
N VAL A 192 -3.69 -1.40 26.39
CA VAL A 192 -3.71 -0.65 25.12
C VAL A 192 -4.79 -1.22 24.18
N ASP A 193 -4.91 -2.53 24.07
CA ASP A 193 -5.93 -3.19 23.25
C ASP A 193 -7.36 -2.88 23.72
N ILE A 194 -7.62 -3.02 25.02
CA ILE A 194 -8.94 -2.75 25.61
C ILE A 194 -9.37 -1.32 25.29
N TRP A 195 -8.46 -0.36 25.47
CA TRP A 195 -8.75 1.04 25.17
C TRP A 195 -8.90 1.31 23.67
N THR A 196 -8.10 0.66 22.82
CA THR A 196 -8.24 0.76 21.36
C THR A 196 -9.62 0.26 20.93
N HIS A 197 -10.04 -0.91 21.43
CA HIS A 197 -11.36 -1.47 21.16
C HIS A 197 -12.50 -0.56 21.65
N CYS A 198 -12.42 -0.07 22.89
CA CYS A 198 -13.39 0.88 23.45
C CYS A 198 -13.52 2.14 22.58
N THR A 199 -12.39 2.67 22.13
CA THR A 199 -12.34 3.87 21.28
C THR A 199 -13.03 3.62 19.93
N ASP A 200 -12.87 2.44 19.32
CA ASP A 200 -13.51 2.08 18.06
C ASP A 200 -15.02 1.81 18.21
N GLN A 201 -15.45 1.18 19.32
CA GLN A 201 -16.88 1.02 19.63
C GLN A 201 -17.56 2.37 19.80
N ILE A 202 -16.97 3.27 20.58
CA ILE A 202 -17.48 4.64 20.78
C ILE A 202 -17.56 5.38 19.44
N GLN A 203 -16.58 5.22 18.54
CA GLN A 203 -16.62 5.80 17.20
C GLN A 203 -17.84 5.33 16.40
N ASN A 204 -18.12 4.02 16.42
CA ASN A 204 -19.22 3.44 15.67
C ASN A 204 -20.58 3.86 16.22
N VAL A 205 -20.75 3.84 17.54
CA VAL A 205 -21.98 4.30 18.19
C VAL A 205 -22.20 5.79 17.94
N MET A 206 -21.18 6.62 18.14
CA MET A 206 -21.26 8.07 17.88
C MET A 206 -21.67 8.35 16.42
N PHE A 207 -21.09 7.66 15.43
CA PHE A 207 -21.47 7.86 14.02
C PHE A 207 -22.93 7.53 13.77
N ARG A 208 -23.44 6.41 14.33
CA ARG A 208 -24.86 6.05 14.21
C ARG A 208 -25.77 7.08 14.89
N THR A 209 -25.36 7.62 16.03
CA THR A 209 -26.10 8.65 16.76
C THR A 209 -26.18 9.96 15.98
N LEU A 210 -25.07 10.37 15.35
CA LEU A 210 -25.02 11.55 14.48
C LEU A 210 -25.84 11.35 13.19
N GLU A 211 -25.78 10.15 12.60
CA GLU A 211 -26.60 9.77 11.44
C GLU A 211 -28.09 9.91 11.74
N HIS A 212 -28.57 9.40 12.89
CA HIS A 212 -29.97 9.53 13.27
C HIS A 212 -30.30 10.91 13.87
N ASN A 213 -29.31 11.79 14.07
CA ASN A 213 -29.44 13.10 14.71
C ASN A 213 -30.29 13.06 16.00
N ALA A 214 -30.08 12.03 16.84
CA ALA A 214 -30.88 11.76 18.04
C ALA A 214 -32.42 11.73 17.82
N GLY A 215 -32.88 11.33 16.63
CA GLY A 215 -34.30 11.25 16.28
C GLY A 215 -34.91 12.53 15.71
N LYS A 216 -34.10 13.59 15.49
CA LYS A 216 -34.56 14.80 14.80
C LYS A 216 -34.75 14.54 13.29
N GLY A 217 -35.79 15.16 12.73
CA GLY A 217 -36.10 15.09 11.29
C GLY A 217 -35.11 15.82 10.37
N GLU A 218 -34.19 16.60 10.93
CA GLU A 218 -33.16 17.36 10.22
C GLU A 218 -31.83 16.60 10.14
N PHE A 219 -31.02 16.91 9.14
CA PHE A 219 -29.66 16.36 9.04
C PHE A 219 -28.73 17.00 10.05
N ASN A 220 -27.85 16.18 10.63
CA ASN A 220 -26.76 16.68 11.44
C ASN A 220 -25.65 17.24 10.50
N PRO A 221 -25.24 18.51 10.64
CA PRO A 221 -24.20 19.12 9.81
C PRO A 221 -22.85 18.41 9.87
N VAL A 222 -22.41 18.00 11.06
CA VAL A 222 -21.12 17.32 11.28
C VAL A 222 -21.11 15.96 10.59
N TRP A 223 -22.25 15.26 10.62
CA TRP A 223 -22.42 14.00 9.90
C TRP A 223 -22.35 14.22 8.37
N LEU A 224 -23.07 15.22 7.84
CA LEU A 224 -23.05 15.53 6.40
C LEU A 224 -21.63 15.84 5.90
N MET A 225 -20.86 16.63 6.65
CA MET A 225 -19.47 16.97 6.28
C MET A 225 -18.56 15.73 6.25
N ALA A 226 -18.69 14.84 7.24
CA ALA A 226 -17.85 13.65 7.36
C ALA A 226 -18.24 12.55 6.37
N ASP A 227 -19.54 12.29 6.19
CA ASP A 227 -20.04 11.22 5.30
C ASP A 227 -19.89 11.57 3.81
N SER A 228 -20.09 12.85 3.45
CA SER A 228 -19.82 13.34 2.08
C SER A 228 -18.35 13.23 1.68
N GLY A 229 -17.44 13.13 2.65
CA GLY A 229 -16.00 13.24 2.43
C GLY A 229 -15.54 14.65 2.05
N ALA A 230 -16.40 15.66 2.22
CA ALA A 230 -16.08 17.07 1.98
C ALA A 230 -15.02 17.57 2.97
N ARG A 231 -15.28 17.36 4.27
CA ARG A 231 -14.37 17.76 5.35
C ARG A 231 -14.65 16.96 6.61
N GLY A 232 -13.60 16.48 7.26
CA GLY A 232 -13.74 15.67 8.47
C GLY A 232 -13.58 14.18 8.18
N ASN A 233 -12.79 13.51 9.00
CA ASN A 233 -12.70 12.04 9.04
C ASN A 233 -13.44 11.51 10.28
N ARG A 234 -13.85 10.24 10.27
CA ARG A 234 -14.49 9.58 11.42
C ARG A 234 -13.69 9.73 12.71
N VAL A 235 -12.36 9.65 12.61
CA VAL A 235 -11.43 9.86 13.73
C VAL A 235 -11.50 11.30 14.28
N GLN A 236 -11.65 12.31 13.42
CA GLN A 236 -11.75 13.71 13.85
C GLN A 236 -13.10 13.98 14.53
N VAL A 237 -14.19 13.46 13.95
CA VAL A 237 -15.52 13.54 14.57
C VAL A 237 -15.53 12.84 15.93
N ARG A 238 -14.83 11.70 16.05
CA ARG A 238 -14.66 10.98 17.31
C ARG A 238 -14.01 11.83 18.39
N GLN A 239 -12.99 12.61 18.05
CA GLN A 239 -12.35 13.52 19.01
C GLN A 239 -13.26 14.68 19.43
N LEU A 240 -14.21 15.10 18.57
CA LEU A 240 -15.15 16.17 18.89
C LEU A 240 -16.23 15.74 19.88
N ALA A 241 -16.88 14.59 19.65
CA ALA A 241 -18.08 14.19 20.40
C ALA A 241 -18.02 12.80 21.07
N GLY A 242 -17.02 11.97 20.74
CA GLY A 242 -16.84 10.64 21.33
C GLY A 242 -15.85 10.69 22.48
N MET A 243 -14.59 10.37 22.18
CA MET A 243 -13.44 10.46 23.08
C MET A 243 -12.18 10.72 22.25
N ARG A 244 -11.14 11.29 22.85
CA ARG A 244 -9.87 11.51 22.13
C ARG A 244 -9.04 10.22 22.01
N GLY A 245 -9.06 9.35 23.01
CA GLY A 245 -8.41 8.04 22.98
C GLY A 245 -6.95 8.05 23.45
N LEU A 246 -6.18 7.06 22.99
CA LEU A 246 -4.77 6.85 23.37
C LEU A 246 -3.83 7.78 22.61
N MET A 247 -2.83 8.31 23.34
CA MET A 247 -1.81 9.22 22.80
C MET A 247 -0.42 8.58 22.77
N ALA A 248 0.42 8.99 21.83
CA ALA A 248 1.81 8.53 21.75
C ALA A 248 2.77 9.50 22.47
N LYS A 249 3.77 8.94 23.17
CA LYS A 249 4.93 9.67 23.69
C LYS A 249 5.84 10.12 22.54
N PRO A 250 6.77 11.07 22.77
CA PRO A 250 7.78 11.42 21.77
C PRO A 250 8.65 10.23 21.34
N SER A 251 8.86 9.25 22.23
CA SER A 251 9.56 7.98 21.93
C SER A 251 8.82 7.10 20.91
N GLY A 252 7.52 7.30 20.71
CA GLY A 252 6.64 6.45 19.88
C GLY A 252 5.83 5.43 20.68
N GLU A 253 6.13 5.23 21.96
CA GLU A 253 5.33 4.37 22.84
C GLU A 253 3.95 4.97 23.11
N ILE A 254 2.94 4.12 23.26
CA ILE A 254 1.57 4.55 23.59
C ILE A 254 1.48 4.81 25.10
N ILE A 255 0.78 5.86 25.50
CA ILE A 255 0.51 6.14 26.92
C ILE A 255 -0.68 5.28 27.34
N GLU A 256 -0.51 4.43 28.34
CA GLU A 256 -1.54 3.47 28.82
C GLU A 256 -2.81 4.15 29.35
N ARG A 257 -2.70 5.43 29.75
CA ARG A 257 -3.82 6.24 30.24
C ARG A 257 -4.45 7.04 29.10
N PRO A 258 -5.65 6.69 28.61
CA PRO A 258 -6.31 7.40 27.53
C PRO A 258 -6.90 8.73 28.00
N ILE A 259 -7.23 9.58 27.02
CA ILE A 259 -8.04 10.78 27.22
C ILE A 259 -9.50 10.39 26.98
N LEU A 260 -10.29 10.32 28.05
CA LEU A 260 -11.69 9.92 28.03
C LEU A 260 -12.62 11.06 27.59
N ALA A 261 -12.20 12.29 27.85
CA ALA A 261 -12.89 13.48 27.43
C ALA A 261 -12.82 13.70 25.91
N ASN A 262 -13.79 14.44 25.38
CA ASN A 262 -13.80 14.96 24.01
C ASN A 262 -13.70 16.49 24.00
N PHE A 263 -13.59 17.10 22.82
CA PHE A 263 -13.48 18.57 22.73
C PHE A 263 -14.74 19.32 23.17
N ARG A 264 -15.93 18.70 23.05
CA ARG A 264 -17.18 19.32 23.54
C ARG A 264 -17.24 19.36 25.07
N GLU A 265 -16.77 18.31 25.75
CA GLU A 265 -16.70 18.22 27.22
C GLU A 265 -15.58 19.09 27.80
N GLY A 266 -14.52 19.32 27.02
CA GLY A 266 -13.30 20.00 27.47
C GLY A 266 -12.29 19.02 28.05
N LEU A 267 -11.01 19.41 28.02
CA LEU A 267 -9.90 18.59 28.51
C LEU A 267 -9.41 19.12 29.85
N SER A 268 -9.09 18.22 30.77
CA SER A 268 -8.34 18.58 31.97
C SER A 268 -6.91 19.02 31.64
N VAL A 269 -6.24 19.72 32.57
CA VAL A 269 -4.85 20.18 32.38
C VAL A 269 -3.91 19.02 32.05
N LEU A 270 -4.10 17.87 32.71
CA LEU A 270 -3.28 16.67 32.48
C LEU A 270 -3.53 16.05 31.10
N GLU A 271 -4.80 15.90 30.70
CA GLU A 271 -5.15 15.36 29.38
C GLU A 271 -4.67 16.28 28.25
N TYR A 272 -4.80 17.59 28.43
CA TYR A 272 -4.27 18.57 27.48
C TYR A 272 -2.75 18.45 27.38
N PHE A 273 -2.03 18.38 28.51
CA PHE A 273 -0.58 18.23 28.54
C PHE A 273 -0.10 16.94 27.86
N ILE A 274 -0.76 15.81 28.11
CA ILE A 274 -0.49 14.53 27.44
C ILE A 274 -0.66 14.69 25.92
N SER A 275 -1.74 15.33 25.47
CA SER A 275 -1.99 15.59 24.05
C SER A 275 -0.93 16.48 23.39
N THR A 276 -0.26 17.38 24.13
CA THR A 276 0.74 18.28 23.52
C THR A 276 1.98 17.55 23.00
N HIS A 277 2.35 16.41 23.59
CA HIS A 277 3.54 15.67 23.20
C HIS A 277 3.42 15.11 21.78
N GLY A 278 2.30 14.43 21.49
CA GLY A 278 2.02 13.90 20.16
C GLY A 278 1.88 15.00 19.11
N ALA A 279 1.19 16.09 19.45
CA ALA A 279 1.00 17.23 18.54
C ALA A 279 2.34 17.92 18.19
N ARG A 280 3.20 18.18 19.19
CA ARG A 280 4.52 18.81 18.97
C ARG A 280 5.43 17.91 18.15
N LYS A 281 5.44 16.60 18.41
CA LYS A 281 6.20 15.63 17.60
C LYS A 281 5.70 15.63 16.15
N GLY A 282 4.39 15.57 15.93
CA GLY A 282 3.81 15.60 14.59
C GLY A 282 4.19 16.87 13.81
N LEU A 283 4.15 18.03 14.45
CA LEU A 283 4.59 19.31 13.87
C LEU A 283 6.08 19.32 13.52
N ALA A 284 6.93 18.87 14.45
CA ALA A 284 8.38 18.82 14.24
C ALA A 284 8.76 17.85 13.11
N ASP A 285 8.18 16.65 13.11
CA ASP A 285 8.41 15.64 12.07
C ASP A 285 7.96 16.14 10.70
N THR A 286 6.80 16.82 10.62
CA THR A 286 6.32 17.42 9.37
C THR A 286 7.32 18.45 8.83
N ALA A 287 7.81 19.34 9.69
CA ALA A 287 8.76 20.38 9.29
C ALA A 287 10.11 19.80 8.83
N LEU A 288 10.62 18.78 9.52
CA LEU A 288 11.91 18.16 9.19
C LEU A 288 11.83 17.26 7.95
N LYS A 289 10.84 16.37 7.90
CA LYS A 289 10.74 15.34 6.84
C LYS A 289 10.34 15.91 5.47
N THR A 290 9.74 17.10 5.42
CA THR A 290 9.44 17.79 4.15
C THR A 290 10.72 18.08 3.36
N ALA A 291 11.82 18.44 4.03
CA ALA A 291 13.11 18.67 3.39
C ALA A 291 13.68 17.38 2.77
N ASP A 292 13.59 16.25 3.49
CA ASP A 292 14.06 14.95 3.01
C ASP A 292 13.29 14.50 1.75
N SER A 293 11.97 14.71 1.72
CA SER A 293 11.13 14.39 0.56
C SER A 293 11.45 15.26 -0.66
N GLY A 294 11.62 16.57 -0.45
CA GLY A 294 12.02 17.49 -1.52
C GLY A 294 13.40 17.13 -2.08
N TYR A 295 14.33 16.75 -1.21
CA TYR A 295 15.65 16.32 -1.61
C TYR A 295 15.63 14.98 -2.37
N LEU A 296 14.81 14.01 -1.95
CA LEU A 296 14.60 12.77 -2.69
C LEU A 296 14.01 13.06 -4.08
N THR A 297 13.01 13.94 -4.17
CA THR A 297 12.39 14.33 -5.45
C THR A 297 13.44 14.91 -6.40
N ARG A 298 14.31 15.80 -5.91
CA ARG A 298 15.43 16.33 -6.68
C ARG A 298 16.34 15.22 -7.21
N LYS A 299 16.75 14.27 -6.36
CA LYS A 299 17.57 13.12 -6.78
C LYS A 299 16.90 12.26 -7.85
N LEU A 300 15.61 11.98 -7.70
CA LEU A 300 14.86 11.19 -8.67
C LEU A 300 14.81 11.89 -10.03
N VAL A 301 14.59 13.21 -10.06
CA VAL A 301 14.63 14.00 -11.31
C VAL A 301 16.02 13.94 -11.93
N ASP A 302 17.07 14.10 -11.11
CA ASP A 302 18.45 14.12 -11.59
C ASP A 302 18.89 12.78 -12.21
N VAL A 303 18.36 11.66 -11.73
CA VAL A 303 18.58 10.32 -12.33
C VAL A 303 17.74 10.09 -13.58
N ALA A 304 16.49 10.56 -13.58
CA ALA A 304 15.50 10.15 -14.59
C ALA A 304 15.30 11.15 -15.73
N GLN A 305 15.81 12.38 -15.63
CA GLN A 305 15.56 13.47 -16.60
C GLN A 305 15.85 13.11 -18.06
N ASP A 306 16.81 12.24 -18.33
CA ASP A 306 17.23 11.88 -19.68
C ASP A 306 16.36 10.77 -20.29
N VAL A 307 15.37 10.26 -19.55
CA VAL A 307 14.43 9.25 -20.03
C VAL A 307 13.25 9.92 -20.74
N ILE A 308 13.33 9.95 -22.07
CA ILE A 308 12.28 10.43 -22.98
C ILE A 308 11.74 9.32 -23.87
N THR A 309 10.54 9.51 -24.43
CA THR A 309 10.01 8.60 -25.45
C THR A 309 10.63 8.93 -26.82
N THR A 310 11.48 8.07 -27.36
CA THR A 310 12.23 8.36 -28.60
C THR A 310 11.68 7.66 -29.84
N GLU A 311 11.13 6.45 -29.68
CA GLU A 311 10.60 5.62 -30.75
C GLU A 311 9.24 5.00 -30.37
N GLU A 312 8.48 4.50 -31.35
CA GLU A 312 7.18 3.89 -31.07
C GLU A 312 7.31 2.47 -30.49
N ASP A 313 8.17 1.65 -31.09
CA ASP A 313 8.38 0.26 -30.72
C ASP A 313 9.85 -0.13 -30.84
N CYS A 314 10.42 -0.69 -29.77
CA CYS A 314 11.77 -1.26 -29.77
C CYS A 314 11.84 -2.70 -30.31
N GLY A 315 10.70 -3.33 -30.61
CA GLY A 315 10.62 -4.71 -31.12
C GLY A 315 10.92 -5.81 -30.09
N THR A 316 11.07 -5.46 -28.81
CA THR A 316 11.38 -6.44 -27.76
C THR A 316 10.21 -7.38 -27.51
N THR A 317 10.52 -8.68 -27.44
CA THR A 317 9.60 -9.73 -26.97
C THR A 317 9.73 -9.98 -25.46
N LYS A 318 10.66 -9.29 -24.79
CA LYS A 318 10.87 -9.42 -23.35
C LYS A 318 9.83 -8.60 -22.60
N GLY A 319 9.17 -9.24 -21.64
CA GLY A 319 8.22 -8.61 -20.74
C GLY A 319 8.43 -9.05 -19.29
N ILE A 320 7.68 -8.43 -18.39
CA ILE A 320 7.62 -8.79 -16.98
C ILE A 320 6.29 -9.47 -16.67
N TRP A 321 6.30 -10.41 -15.73
CA TRP A 321 5.09 -11.00 -15.20
C TRP A 321 4.56 -10.12 -14.08
N VAL A 322 3.29 -9.72 -14.17
CA VAL A 322 2.62 -8.90 -13.16
C VAL A 322 1.47 -9.68 -12.56
N SER A 323 1.42 -9.70 -11.21
CA SER A 323 0.34 -10.28 -10.41
C SER A 323 -0.28 -9.24 -9.47
N ALA A 324 -1.37 -9.58 -8.80
CA ALA A 324 -1.84 -8.79 -7.65
C ALA A 324 -0.78 -8.80 -6.52
N ILE A 325 -0.77 -7.74 -5.69
CA ILE A 325 0.11 -7.65 -4.51
C ILE A 325 -0.73 -7.96 -3.28
N TYR A 326 -0.32 -8.98 -2.54
CA TYR A 326 -0.95 -9.43 -1.29
C TYR A 326 -0.07 -9.06 -0.10
N GLU A 327 -0.68 -8.56 0.99
CA GLU A 327 -0.04 -8.51 2.31
C GLU A 327 -0.82 -9.42 3.26
N GLY A 328 -0.23 -10.57 3.56
CA GLY A 328 -0.94 -11.63 4.26
C GLY A 328 -2.13 -12.12 3.43
N ASP A 329 -3.34 -11.94 3.95
CA ASP A 329 -4.60 -12.37 3.33
C ASP A 329 -5.37 -11.22 2.65
N GLU A 330 -4.87 -9.98 2.73
CA GLU A 330 -5.49 -8.82 2.12
C GLU A 330 -4.82 -8.47 0.79
N GLU A 331 -5.64 -8.34 -0.26
CA GLU A 331 -5.20 -7.86 -1.56
C GLU A 331 -5.06 -6.32 -1.50
N ILE A 332 -3.83 -5.81 -1.44
CA ILE A 332 -3.59 -4.37 -1.38
C ILE A 332 -3.77 -3.74 -2.76
N VAL A 333 -3.24 -4.40 -3.79
CA VAL A 333 -3.25 -3.88 -5.16
C VAL A 333 -3.79 -4.94 -6.10
N LYS A 334 -4.94 -4.62 -6.70
CA LYS A 334 -5.58 -5.46 -7.71
C LYS A 334 -4.74 -5.54 -8.97
N LEU A 335 -4.78 -6.71 -9.62
CA LEU A 335 -4.14 -6.91 -10.92
C LEU A 335 -4.62 -5.90 -11.96
N THR A 336 -5.93 -5.61 -12.00
CA THR A 336 -6.53 -4.66 -12.95
C THR A 336 -5.90 -3.27 -12.86
N GLU A 337 -5.68 -2.75 -11.65
CA GLU A 337 -5.06 -1.43 -11.48
C GLU A 337 -3.60 -1.37 -11.98
N ARG A 338 -2.88 -2.50 -11.95
CA ARG A 338 -1.47 -2.56 -12.38
C ARG A 338 -1.32 -2.65 -13.90
N ILE A 339 -2.22 -3.40 -14.55
CA ILE A 339 -2.13 -3.68 -16.00
C ILE A 339 -2.78 -2.61 -16.88
N ILE A 340 -3.68 -1.77 -16.35
CA ILE A 340 -4.36 -0.73 -17.14
C ILE A 340 -3.35 0.22 -17.82
N GLY A 341 -3.52 0.41 -19.13
CA GLY A 341 -2.66 1.27 -19.94
C GLY A 341 -1.25 0.72 -20.17
N ARG A 342 -1.07 -0.60 -20.02
CA ARG A 342 0.13 -1.35 -20.41
C ARG A 342 -0.12 -2.13 -21.69
N THR A 343 0.95 -2.57 -22.33
CA THR A 343 0.89 -3.36 -23.56
C THR A 343 1.11 -4.82 -23.24
N ALA A 344 0.24 -5.71 -23.72
CA ALA A 344 0.42 -7.15 -23.56
C ALA A 344 1.57 -7.65 -24.45
N THR A 345 2.40 -8.54 -23.93
CA THR A 345 3.46 -9.17 -24.73
C THR A 345 2.93 -10.40 -25.47
N ASP A 346 2.10 -11.19 -24.80
CA ASP A 346 1.52 -12.43 -25.34
C ASP A 346 0.01 -12.30 -25.57
N ASP A 347 -0.54 -13.17 -26.42
CA ASP A 347 -1.99 -13.32 -26.62
C ASP A 347 -2.65 -13.85 -25.33
N LEU A 348 -3.43 -13.00 -24.66
CA LEU A 348 -4.19 -13.38 -23.48
C LEU A 348 -5.49 -14.04 -23.90
N LYS A 349 -5.65 -15.31 -23.55
CA LYS A 349 -6.84 -16.12 -23.83
C LYS A 349 -7.59 -16.41 -22.53
N ASP A 350 -8.91 -16.38 -22.60
CA ASP A 350 -9.76 -16.86 -21.52
C ASP A 350 -9.54 -18.38 -21.33
N PRO A 351 -9.13 -18.85 -20.13
CA PRO A 351 -8.90 -20.27 -19.86
C PRO A 351 -10.14 -21.15 -20.08
N MET A 352 -11.34 -20.59 -19.92
CA MET A 352 -12.60 -21.33 -20.01
C MET A 352 -13.14 -21.38 -21.43
N SER A 353 -13.16 -20.24 -22.13
CA SER A 353 -13.75 -20.15 -23.49
C SER A 353 -12.74 -20.29 -24.63
N GLY A 354 -11.44 -20.20 -24.34
CA GLY A 354 -10.37 -20.17 -25.36
C GLY A 354 -10.37 -18.91 -26.23
N LYS A 355 -11.27 -17.95 -25.98
CA LYS A 355 -11.38 -16.70 -26.73
C LYS A 355 -10.22 -15.78 -26.38
N VAL A 356 -9.58 -15.20 -27.38
CA VAL A 356 -8.55 -14.16 -27.20
C VAL A 356 -9.22 -12.91 -26.65
N ILE A 357 -8.77 -12.47 -25.47
CA ILE A 357 -9.21 -11.25 -24.78
C ILE A 357 -8.41 -10.06 -25.30
N VAL A 358 -7.08 -10.19 -25.34
CA VAL A 358 -6.12 -9.16 -25.79
C VAL A 358 -5.05 -9.83 -26.64
N LYS A 359 -4.71 -9.24 -27.78
CA LYS A 359 -3.62 -9.72 -28.63
C LYS A 359 -2.25 -9.22 -28.14
N ALA A 360 -1.19 -9.91 -28.53
CA ALA A 360 0.17 -9.40 -28.40
C ALA A 360 0.29 -7.99 -29.00
N ASP A 361 1.08 -7.13 -28.34
CA ASP A 361 1.29 -5.71 -28.65
C ASP A 361 0.05 -4.80 -28.59
N GLN A 362 -1.06 -5.28 -28.02
CA GLN A 362 -2.25 -4.48 -27.82
C GLN A 362 -2.26 -3.82 -26.43
N GLU A 363 -2.71 -2.56 -26.37
CA GLU A 363 -2.92 -1.85 -25.11
C GLU A 363 -4.08 -2.47 -24.30
N ILE A 364 -3.84 -2.73 -23.03
CA ILE A 364 -4.82 -3.21 -22.06
C ILE A 364 -5.66 -2.02 -21.58
N THR A 365 -6.86 -1.91 -22.12
CA THR A 365 -7.89 -0.94 -21.70
C THR A 365 -8.65 -1.43 -20.47
N GLU A 366 -9.44 -0.56 -19.84
CA GLU A 366 -10.22 -0.94 -18.66
C GLU A 366 -11.24 -2.06 -18.96
N GLU A 367 -11.85 -2.07 -20.14
CA GLU A 367 -12.77 -3.12 -20.57
C GLU A 367 -12.05 -4.47 -20.68
N THR A 368 -10.87 -4.49 -21.31
CA THR A 368 -10.06 -5.71 -21.41
C THR A 368 -9.53 -6.16 -20.06
N SER A 369 -9.15 -5.23 -19.17
CA SER A 369 -8.71 -5.56 -17.81
C SER A 369 -9.83 -6.21 -16.98
N ALA A 370 -11.07 -5.72 -17.11
CA ALA A 370 -12.23 -6.32 -16.46
C ALA A 370 -12.58 -7.70 -17.04
N ALA A 371 -12.31 -7.93 -18.33
CA ALA A 371 -12.44 -9.24 -18.95
C ALA A 371 -11.35 -10.22 -18.45
N ILE A 372 -10.11 -9.75 -18.26
CA ILE A 372 -9.00 -10.53 -17.68
C ILE A 372 -9.33 -10.96 -16.25
N GLU A 373 -9.86 -10.04 -15.43
CA GLU A 373 -10.28 -10.35 -14.05
C GLU A 373 -11.43 -11.37 -14.03
N LYS A 374 -12.44 -11.21 -14.89
CA LYS A 374 -13.54 -12.18 -15.04
C LYS A 374 -13.09 -13.56 -15.52
N ALA A 375 -12.03 -13.61 -16.32
CA ALA A 375 -11.44 -14.87 -16.78
C ALA A 375 -10.62 -15.58 -15.70
N GLY A 376 -10.39 -14.95 -14.54
CA GLY A 376 -9.63 -15.53 -13.43
C GLY A 376 -8.13 -15.70 -13.72
N ILE A 377 -7.57 -14.84 -14.58
CA ILE A 377 -6.14 -14.86 -14.90
C ILE A 377 -5.37 -14.19 -13.76
N GLU A 378 -4.47 -14.94 -13.10
CA GLU A 378 -3.71 -14.45 -11.94
C GLU A 378 -2.45 -13.65 -12.31
N LYS A 379 -1.84 -13.98 -13.45
CA LYS A 379 -0.58 -13.39 -13.92
C LYS A 379 -0.68 -12.99 -15.39
N VAL A 380 -0.19 -11.79 -15.70
CA VAL A 380 -0.19 -11.25 -17.06
C VAL A 380 1.22 -10.88 -17.46
N HIS A 381 1.64 -11.29 -18.66
CA HIS A 381 2.92 -10.91 -19.24
C HIS A 381 2.78 -9.59 -20.01
N ILE A 382 3.44 -8.55 -19.54
CA ILE A 382 3.34 -7.19 -20.10
C ILE A 382 4.71 -6.66 -20.53
N ARG A 383 4.70 -5.74 -21.50
CA ARG A 383 5.86 -4.92 -21.82
C ARG A 383 6.10 -3.91 -20.70
N SER A 384 7.37 -3.67 -20.38
CA SER A 384 7.79 -2.76 -19.32
C SER A 384 8.94 -1.88 -19.77
N VAL A 385 9.07 -0.73 -19.12
CA VAL A 385 10.22 0.16 -19.29
C VAL A 385 11.53 -0.57 -18.96
N LEU A 386 11.49 -1.53 -18.01
CA LEU A 386 12.65 -2.31 -17.56
C LEU A 386 13.24 -3.23 -18.65
N THR A 387 12.40 -3.76 -19.53
CA THR A 387 12.80 -4.71 -20.60
C THR A 387 12.96 -4.02 -21.96
N CYS A 388 12.85 -2.69 -21.99
CA CYS A 388 12.95 -1.90 -23.21
C CYS A 388 14.38 -1.89 -23.76
N GLU A 389 14.52 -2.24 -25.04
CA GLU A 389 15.81 -2.34 -25.74
C GLU A 389 16.17 -1.06 -26.53
N THR A 390 15.36 -0.01 -26.42
CA THR A 390 15.66 1.32 -26.96
C THR A 390 16.97 1.85 -26.39
N ARG A 391 17.86 2.32 -27.28
CA ARG A 391 19.18 2.87 -26.91
C ARG A 391 19.08 4.12 -26.05
N GLU A 392 18.36 5.13 -26.53
CA GLU A 392 18.18 6.39 -25.81
C GLU A 392 16.73 6.50 -25.36
N GLY A 393 16.49 6.60 -24.06
CA GLY A 393 15.14 6.72 -23.51
C GLY A 393 14.33 5.42 -23.53
N CYS A 394 13.08 5.49 -23.97
CA CYS A 394 12.14 4.36 -23.98
C CYS A 394 11.25 4.40 -25.21
N CYS A 395 10.81 3.25 -25.70
CA CYS A 395 9.76 3.20 -26.71
C CYS A 395 8.37 3.45 -26.11
N ALA A 396 7.45 3.93 -26.95
CA ALA A 396 6.07 4.21 -26.55
C ALA A 396 5.32 2.95 -26.08
N ARG A 397 5.51 1.80 -26.75
CA ARG A 397 4.84 0.54 -26.39
C ARG A 397 5.26 -0.04 -25.04
N CYS A 398 6.53 0.06 -24.66
CA CYS A 398 7.01 -0.41 -23.35
C CYS A 398 6.51 0.45 -22.19
N TYR A 399 6.29 1.75 -22.42
CA TYR A 399 5.68 2.65 -21.42
C TYR A 399 4.15 2.55 -21.40
N GLY A 400 3.54 2.41 -22.58
CA GLY A 400 2.10 2.32 -22.80
C GLY A 400 1.40 3.67 -22.76
N ARG A 401 0.28 3.73 -22.03
CA ARG A 401 -0.58 4.91 -21.92
C ARG A 401 0.03 6.00 -21.04
N ASN A 402 -0.04 7.24 -21.49
CA ASN A 402 0.14 8.40 -20.63
C ASN A 402 -1.12 8.58 -19.76
N LEU A 403 -0.93 8.47 -18.44
CA LEU A 403 -2.03 8.51 -17.47
C LEU A 403 -2.64 9.91 -17.31
N ALA A 404 -1.93 10.97 -17.68
CA ALA A 404 -2.43 12.34 -17.58
C ALA A 404 -3.41 12.69 -18.72
N THR A 405 -3.12 12.25 -19.94
CA THR A 405 -3.96 12.51 -21.13
C THR A 405 -4.92 11.38 -21.44
N GLY A 406 -4.68 10.19 -20.89
CA GLY A 406 -5.46 9.00 -21.23
C GLY A 406 -5.26 8.53 -22.67
N GLN A 407 -4.18 8.93 -23.34
CA GLN A 407 -3.81 8.47 -24.68
C GLN A 407 -2.48 7.71 -24.61
N SER A 408 -2.13 6.95 -25.66
CA SER A 408 -0.80 6.38 -25.79
C SER A 408 0.26 7.49 -25.72
N VAL A 409 1.39 7.21 -25.07
CA VAL A 409 2.45 8.21 -24.88
C VAL A 409 2.98 8.72 -26.22
N LYS A 410 3.19 10.03 -26.34
CA LYS A 410 3.68 10.63 -27.58
C LYS A 410 5.21 10.62 -27.63
N LEU A 411 5.75 10.64 -28.84
CA LEU A 411 7.19 10.82 -29.05
C LEU A 411 7.63 12.20 -28.54
N GLY A 412 8.81 12.24 -27.92
CA GLY A 412 9.35 13.44 -27.26
C GLY A 412 8.77 13.73 -25.88
N GLU A 413 7.93 12.87 -25.31
CA GLU A 413 7.39 13.06 -23.96
C GLU A 413 8.42 12.72 -22.87
N ALA A 414 8.54 13.60 -21.86
CA ALA A 414 9.54 13.50 -20.79
C ALA A 414 9.07 12.57 -19.65
N ILE A 415 8.94 11.28 -19.96
CA ILE A 415 8.41 10.27 -19.02
C ILE A 415 9.25 10.13 -17.74
N GLY A 416 10.55 10.42 -17.79
CA GLY A 416 11.44 10.39 -16.63
C GLY A 416 11.14 11.45 -15.59
N ILE A 417 10.91 12.70 -16.03
CA ILE A 417 10.51 13.80 -15.14
C ILE A 417 9.13 13.52 -14.55
N ILE A 418 8.19 13.06 -15.38
CA ILE A 418 6.84 12.68 -14.94
C ILE A 418 6.91 11.58 -13.87
N ALA A 419 7.76 10.57 -14.07
CA ALA A 419 7.97 9.50 -13.12
C ALA A 419 8.53 9.99 -11.78
N ALA A 420 9.60 10.79 -11.82
CA ALA A 420 10.21 11.34 -10.62
C ALA A 420 9.24 12.22 -9.81
N GLN A 421 8.46 13.08 -10.48
CA GLN A 421 7.45 13.91 -9.83
C GLN A 421 6.29 13.08 -9.26
N SER A 422 5.85 12.05 -9.99
CA SER A 422 4.77 11.15 -9.55
C SER A 422 5.12 10.32 -8.33
N ILE A 423 6.42 10.20 -8.01
CA ILE A 423 6.93 9.54 -6.79
C ILE A 423 7.18 10.59 -5.70
N GLY A 424 7.81 11.71 -6.05
CA GLY A 424 8.26 12.74 -5.11
C GLY A 424 7.17 13.63 -4.52
N GLU A 425 6.21 14.09 -5.33
CA GLU A 425 5.10 14.94 -4.85
C GLU A 425 4.25 14.21 -3.80
N PRO A 426 3.80 12.96 -4.06
CA PRO A 426 3.06 12.22 -3.05
C PRO A 426 3.93 11.88 -1.84
N GLY A 427 5.24 11.65 -2.01
CA GLY A 427 6.18 11.46 -0.91
C GLY A 427 6.19 12.62 0.08
N THR A 428 6.04 13.85 -0.42
CA THR A 428 5.96 15.06 0.42
C THR A 428 4.59 15.18 1.07
N GLN A 429 3.53 14.72 0.38
CA GLN A 429 2.20 14.62 0.96
C GLN A 429 2.14 13.60 2.11
N LEU A 430 2.89 12.49 2.03
CA LEU A 430 2.96 11.49 3.09
C LEU A 430 3.45 12.10 4.41
N THR A 431 4.50 12.92 4.33
CA THR A 431 5.08 13.59 5.50
C THR A 431 4.15 14.66 6.08
N MET A 432 3.37 15.33 5.22
CA MET A 432 2.39 16.33 5.66
C MET A 432 1.10 15.73 6.24
N ARG A 433 0.58 14.61 5.72
CA ARG A 433 -0.65 13.97 6.23
C ARG A 433 -0.48 13.42 7.64
N THR A 434 0.75 13.10 8.05
CA THR A 434 1.06 12.69 9.42
C THR A 434 0.63 13.73 10.46
N PHE A 435 0.57 15.02 10.10
CA PHE A 435 0.12 16.09 10.99
C PHE A 435 -1.27 15.84 11.61
N HIS A 436 -2.22 15.31 10.83
CA HIS A 436 -3.60 15.10 11.30
C HIS A 436 -3.77 13.86 12.17
N ILE A 437 -2.81 12.93 12.13
CA ILE A 437 -2.79 11.68 12.91
C ILE A 437 -1.83 11.80 14.10
N GLY A 438 -0.88 12.75 14.04
CA GLY A 438 0.15 13.05 15.03
C GLY A 438 -0.44 13.41 16.39
N GLY A 439 -0.71 12.40 17.20
CA GLY A 439 -1.38 12.53 18.49
C GLY A 439 -2.11 11.26 18.86
N THR A 440 -2.94 10.73 17.97
CA THR A 440 -3.74 9.52 18.23
C THR A 440 -3.02 8.27 17.74
N ALA A 441 -2.77 7.34 18.67
CA ALA A 441 -2.35 6.00 18.28
C ALA A 441 -3.55 5.25 17.71
N SER A 442 -3.44 4.77 16.47
CA SER A 442 -4.41 3.84 15.88
C SER A 442 -3.64 2.59 15.48
N GLN A 443 -3.69 1.56 16.33
CA GLN A 443 -3.22 0.25 15.93
C GLN A 443 -4.36 -0.44 15.18
N VAL A 444 -4.05 -1.01 14.02
CA VAL A 444 -4.96 -1.90 13.33
C VAL A 444 -4.98 -3.21 14.11
N PHE A 445 -6.12 -3.51 14.74
CA PHE A 445 -6.33 -4.75 15.46
C PHE A 445 -6.25 -5.93 14.48
N LYS A 446 -5.18 -6.73 14.54
CA LYS A 446 -5.15 -8.01 13.82
C LYS A 446 -6.09 -8.96 14.55
N GLN A 447 -7.17 -9.37 13.87
CA GLN A 447 -8.02 -10.42 14.40
C GLN A 447 -7.19 -11.70 14.52
N PRO A 448 -7.01 -12.27 15.72
CA PRO A 448 -6.19 -13.46 15.93
C PRO A 448 -6.89 -14.75 15.45
N GLN A 449 -7.81 -14.62 14.48
CA GLN A 449 -8.64 -15.71 13.99
C GLN A 449 -8.89 -15.58 12.49
N ILE A 450 -8.89 -16.70 11.77
CA ILE A 450 -9.27 -16.77 10.36
C ILE A 450 -10.68 -17.37 10.25
N LYS A 451 -11.54 -16.74 9.44
CA LYS A 451 -12.89 -17.20 9.10
C LYS A 451 -12.95 -17.60 7.64
N ALA A 452 -13.63 -18.71 7.33
CA ALA A 452 -13.86 -19.14 5.95
C ALA A 452 -14.78 -18.15 5.21
N LYS A 453 -14.42 -17.72 3.99
CA LYS A 453 -15.29 -16.81 3.19
C LYS A 453 -16.22 -17.57 2.25
N THR A 454 -15.89 -18.83 1.91
CA THR A 454 -16.71 -19.76 1.14
C THR A 454 -16.90 -21.09 1.85
N ASP A 455 -17.93 -21.82 1.43
CA ASP A 455 -18.16 -23.20 1.84
C ASP A 455 -17.19 -24.12 1.08
N GLY A 456 -16.66 -25.15 1.74
CA GLY A 456 -15.77 -26.09 1.09
C GLY A 456 -15.15 -27.12 2.02
N LEU A 457 -14.15 -27.82 1.51
CA LEU A 457 -13.35 -28.82 2.22
C LEU A 457 -11.97 -28.24 2.53
N ILE A 458 -11.59 -28.26 3.80
CA ILE A 458 -10.24 -27.87 4.24
C ILE A 458 -9.24 -28.93 3.80
N LYS A 459 -8.11 -28.52 3.23
CA LYS A 459 -6.99 -29.37 2.86
C LYS A 459 -5.70 -28.77 3.39
N TYR A 460 -4.95 -29.57 4.15
CA TYR A 460 -3.64 -29.18 4.65
C TYR A 460 -2.58 -29.37 3.56
N VAL A 461 -1.76 -28.35 3.34
CA VAL A 461 -0.62 -28.40 2.41
C VAL A 461 0.65 -28.07 3.17
N ASP A 462 1.59 -29.02 3.18
CA ASP A 462 2.86 -28.92 3.89
C ASP A 462 2.71 -28.49 5.36
N LEU A 463 1.57 -28.82 6.00
CA LEU A 463 1.26 -28.44 7.38
C LEU A 463 1.56 -29.61 8.32
N ARG A 464 2.40 -29.37 9.32
CA ARG A 464 2.65 -30.33 10.42
C ARG A 464 1.82 -29.94 11.63
N THR A 465 0.97 -30.85 12.10
CA THR A 465 0.08 -30.60 13.24
C THR A 465 0.24 -31.66 14.32
N VAL A 466 -0.02 -31.26 15.56
CA VAL A 466 -0.14 -32.17 16.71
C VAL A 466 -1.54 -32.04 17.30
N THR A 467 -2.18 -33.17 17.60
CA THR A 467 -3.51 -33.18 18.22
C THR A 467 -3.37 -33.03 19.73
N SER A 468 -3.99 -32.00 20.30
CA SER A 468 -4.09 -31.80 21.74
C SER A 468 -5.10 -32.76 22.37
N GLN A 469 -5.06 -32.89 23.71
CA GLN A 469 -6.01 -33.72 24.47
C GLN A 469 -7.47 -33.26 24.30
N GLU A 470 -7.69 -32.01 23.92
CA GLU A 470 -9.01 -31.41 23.67
C GLU A 470 -9.53 -31.62 22.24
N GLY A 471 -8.84 -32.39 21.40
CA GLY A 471 -9.24 -32.67 20.03
C GLY A 471 -8.97 -31.53 19.03
N THR A 472 -8.25 -30.48 19.46
CA THR A 472 -7.78 -29.39 18.61
C THR A 472 -6.41 -29.70 17.98
N HIS A 473 -6.17 -29.20 16.76
CA HIS A 473 -4.93 -29.44 16.02
C HIS A 473 -4.02 -28.22 16.10
N ILE A 474 -2.82 -28.35 16.66
CA ILE A 474 -1.88 -27.23 16.81
C ILE A 474 -0.80 -27.31 15.74
N VAL A 475 -0.55 -26.20 15.05
CA VAL A 475 0.42 -26.10 13.94
C VAL A 475 1.84 -25.93 14.46
N LEU A 476 2.77 -26.75 13.95
CA LEU A 476 4.16 -26.83 14.40
C LEU A 476 5.16 -26.18 13.44
N ASN A 477 4.80 -25.96 12.18
CA ASN A 477 5.70 -25.40 11.18
C ASN A 477 5.18 -24.08 10.61
N LYS A 478 6.10 -23.21 10.16
CA LYS A 478 5.78 -21.85 9.71
C LYS A 478 5.33 -21.77 8.24
N ASN A 479 5.74 -22.72 7.41
CA ASN A 479 5.45 -22.71 5.96
C ASN A 479 4.17 -23.47 5.58
N GLY A 480 3.42 -23.97 6.55
CA GLY A 480 2.23 -24.76 6.28
C GLY A 480 1.05 -23.89 5.84
N GLN A 481 0.28 -24.42 4.90
CA GLN A 481 -0.86 -23.75 4.30
C GLN A 481 -2.13 -24.54 4.51
N VAL A 482 -3.24 -23.84 4.63
CA VAL A 482 -4.58 -24.42 4.63
C VAL A 482 -5.30 -23.92 3.38
N MET A 483 -5.75 -24.86 2.56
CA MET A 483 -6.54 -24.60 1.35
C MET A 483 -7.99 -24.97 1.59
N ILE A 484 -8.93 -24.20 1.04
CA ILE A 484 -10.33 -24.58 0.95
C ILE A 484 -10.61 -24.98 -0.50
N THR A 485 -11.14 -26.18 -0.69
CA THR A 485 -11.41 -26.79 -2.00
C THR A 485 -12.89 -27.09 -2.19
N ASN A 486 -13.36 -27.04 -3.43
CA ASN A 486 -14.68 -27.56 -3.80
C ASN A 486 -14.69 -29.10 -3.83
N GLU A 487 -15.88 -29.71 -3.91
CA GLU A 487 -16.03 -31.18 -4.01
C GLU A 487 -15.32 -31.79 -5.24
N GLU A 488 -15.02 -30.98 -6.28
CA GLU A 488 -14.24 -31.36 -7.46
C GLU A 488 -12.71 -31.19 -7.30
N GLY A 489 -12.23 -30.82 -6.11
CA GLY A 489 -10.80 -30.64 -5.81
C GLY A 489 -10.19 -29.34 -6.33
N ARG A 490 -11.00 -28.42 -6.87
CA ARG A 490 -10.56 -27.09 -7.29
C ARG A 490 -10.37 -26.17 -6.09
N GLU A 491 -9.24 -25.47 -6.06
CA GLU A 491 -8.90 -24.50 -5.03
C GLU A 491 -9.81 -23.27 -5.08
N LEU A 492 -10.37 -22.90 -3.92
CA LEU A 492 -11.15 -21.68 -3.73
C LEU A 492 -10.39 -20.63 -2.93
N GLU A 493 -9.79 -21.05 -1.81
CA GLU A 493 -9.09 -20.17 -0.88
C GLU A 493 -7.78 -20.83 -0.42
N ARG A 494 -6.76 -20.02 -0.14
CA ARG A 494 -5.48 -20.45 0.43
C ARG A 494 -5.05 -19.49 1.52
N TYR A 495 -4.70 -20.04 2.67
CA TYR A 495 -4.29 -19.30 3.86
C TYR A 495 -2.92 -19.79 4.32
N ASN A 496 -2.00 -18.85 4.58
CA ASN A 496 -0.73 -19.15 5.23
C ASN A 496 -0.97 -19.21 6.75
N ILE A 497 -0.69 -20.36 7.38
CA ILE A 497 -0.96 -20.53 8.81
C ILE A 497 0.31 -20.26 9.61
N VAL A 498 0.16 -19.48 10.69
CA VAL A 498 1.28 -19.15 11.56
C VAL A 498 1.58 -20.30 12.52
N ILE A 499 2.85 -20.53 12.84
CA ILE A 499 3.25 -21.49 13.86
C ILE A 499 2.56 -21.21 15.20
N GLY A 500 2.12 -22.28 15.89
CA GLY A 500 1.39 -22.20 17.15
C GLY A 500 -0.10 -21.88 17.00
N SER A 501 -0.62 -21.77 15.78
CA SER A 501 -2.05 -21.64 15.56
C SER A 501 -2.80 -22.91 15.93
N VAL A 502 -3.94 -22.76 16.59
CA VAL A 502 -4.88 -23.80 16.94
C VAL A 502 -5.93 -23.87 15.84
N LEU A 503 -5.95 -24.99 15.13
CA LEU A 503 -6.96 -25.36 14.15
C LEU A 503 -8.07 -26.15 14.84
N THR A 504 -9.30 -25.66 14.73
CA THR A 504 -10.49 -26.31 15.30
C THR A 504 -11.05 -27.41 14.39
N VAL A 505 -10.61 -27.44 13.13
CA VAL A 505 -11.15 -28.32 12.09
C VAL A 505 -10.03 -29.21 11.52
N ALA A 506 -10.30 -30.51 11.41
CA ALA A 506 -9.36 -31.51 10.89
C ALA A 506 -9.16 -31.41 9.36
N ASP A 507 -8.11 -32.06 8.85
CA ASP A 507 -7.87 -32.18 7.41
C ASP A 507 -9.04 -32.90 6.71
N SER A 508 -9.42 -32.41 5.53
CA SER A 508 -10.57 -32.88 4.73
C SER A 508 -11.97 -32.71 5.36
N ALA A 509 -12.13 -31.91 6.41
CA ALA A 509 -13.44 -31.62 6.99
C ALA A 509 -14.18 -30.49 6.24
N LYS A 510 -15.52 -30.57 6.26
CA LYS A 510 -16.40 -29.55 5.65
C LYS A 510 -16.50 -28.32 6.54
N ILE A 511 -16.37 -27.14 5.94
CA ILE A 511 -16.53 -25.85 6.61
C ILE A 511 -17.60 -25.02 5.93
N LYS A 512 -18.34 -24.24 6.73
CA LYS A 512 -19.30 -23.25 6.22
C LYS A 512 -18.71 -21.85 6.25
N LYS A 513 -19.22 -21.01 5.36
CA LYS A 513 -18.93 -19.58 5.31
C LYS A 513 -19.20 -18.93 6.66
N GLY A 514 -18.16 -18.30 7.21
CA GLY A 514 -18.19 -17.58 8.49
C GLY A 514 -17.64 -18.36 9.68
N ASP A 515 -17.39 -19.67 9.54
CA ASP A 515 -16.84 -20.49 10.62
C ASP A 515 -15.36 -20.13 10.88
N VAL A 516 -15.00 -20.05 12.17
CA VAL A 516 -13.63 -19.84 12.61
C VAL A 516 -12.92 -21.19 12.67
N PHE A 517 -11.91 -21.38 11.83
CA PHE A 517 -11.15 -22.64 11.79
C PHE A 517 -9.72 -22.53 12.33
N CYS A 518 -9.19 -21.31 12.49
CA CYS A 518 -7.83 -21.07 12.94
C CYS A 518 -7.81 -19.92 13.94
N GLN A 519 -7.12 -20.10 15.07
CA GLN A 519 -6.89 -19.08 16.09
C GLN A 519 -5.44 -19.12 16.58
N TRP A 520 -4.84 -17.98 16.92
CA TRP A 520 -3.47 -17.95 17.47
C TRP A 520 -3.26 -16.82 18.49
N ASP A 521 -2.20 -16.92 19.29
CA ASP A 521 -1.78 -15.83 20.16
C ASP A 521 -0.99 -14.78 19.34
N PRO A 522 -1.45 -13.52 19.25
CA PRO A 522 -0.78 -12.48 18.48
C PRO A 522 0.51 -11.96 19.13
N TYR A 523 0.73 -12.19 20.43
CA TYR A 523 1.84 -11.60 21.20
C TYR A 523 3.00 -12.56 21.41
N HIS A 524 2.75 -13.87 21.37
CA HIS A 524 3.77 -14.87 21.64
C HIS A 524 3.88 -15.88 20.52
N VAL A 525 5.09 -16.37 20.29
CA VAL A 525 5.31 -17.62 19.56
C VAL A 525 5.43 -18.72 20.62
N PRO A 526 4.46 -19.64 20.70
CA PRO A 526 4.57 -20.77 21.61
C PRO A 526 5.58 -21.79 21.04
N ILE A 527 6.48 -22.26 21.90
CA ILE A 527 7.34 -23.42 21.62
C ILE A 527 6.65 -24.62 22.25
N LEU A 528 6.23 -25.58 21.42
CA LEU A 528 5.38 -26.70 21.81
C LEU A 528 6.12 -28.03 21.68
N SER A 529 5.76 -28.99 22.53
CA SER A 529 6.23 -30.37 22.41
C SER A 529 5.48 -31.11 21.29
N GLU A 530 6.18 -31.91 20.49
CA GLU A 530 5.57 -32.79 19.48
C GLU A 530 5.17 -34.14 20.08
N LYS A 531 5.88 -34.57 21.14
CA LYS A 531 5.74 -35.88 21.78
C LYS A 531 5.57 -35.71 23.28
N ALA A 532 5.03 -36.74 23.93
CA ALA A 532 4.98 -36.80 25.39
C ALA A 532 6.33 -37.26 25.96
N GLY A 533 6.69 -36.76 27.14
CA GLY A 533 7.94 -37.12 27.80
C GLY A 533 8.21 -36.31 29.07
N SER A 534 9.31 -36.62 29.75
CA SER A 534 9.83 -35.83 30.87
C SER A 534 10.86 -34.80 30.39
N ILE A 535 10.79 -33.59 30.94
CA ILE A 535 11.66 -32.47 30.54
C ILE A 535 13.02 -32.53 31.24
N SER A 536 14.08 -32.30 30.49
CA SER A 536 15.46 -32.07 30.98
C SER A 536 16.03 -30.83 30.30
N PHE A 537 16.74 -29.99 31.05
CA PHE A 537 17.39 -28.82 30.49
C PHE A 537 18.82 -29.15 30.08
N ASN A 538 19.22 -28.66 28.90
CA ASN A 538 20.59 -28.74 28.43
C ASN A 538 21.10 -27.33 28.12
N ASP A 539 22.29 -27.00 28.60
CA ASP A 539 22.90 -25.66 28.48
C ASP A 539 22.03 -24.50 29.03
N VAL A 540 21.11 -24.77 29.97
CA VAL A 540 20.32 -23.75 30.69
C VAL A 540 20.93 -23.53 32.07
N ILE A 541 21.93 -22.64 32.15
CA ILE A 541 22.77 -22.39 33.32
C ILE A 541 22.47 -21.01 33.89
N GLU A 542 22.16 -20.96 35.18
CA GLU A 542 21.84 -19.73 35.90
C GLU A 542 23.01 -18.74 35.93
N GLY A 543 22.75 -17.50 35.48
CA GLY A 543 23.74 -16.42 35.39
C GLY A 543 24.50 -16.35 34.06
N VAL A 544 24.48 -17.41 33.25
CA VAL A 544 25.15 -17.46 31.94
C VAL A 544 24.13 -17.45 30.80
N THR A 545 23.30 -18.50 30.69
CA THR A 545 22.32 -18.64 29.61
C THR A 545 20.88 -18.39 30.07
N MET A 546 20.60 -18.48 31.38
CA MET A 546 19.32 -18.07 31.95
C MET A 546 19.50 -17.06 33.09
N LYS A 547 18.56 -16.12 33.18
CA LYS A 547 18.39 -15.22 34.33
C LYS A 547 17.02 -15.52 34.94
N LYS A 548 17.00 -15.71 36.26
CA LYS A 548 15.75 -15.69 37.01
C LYS A 548 15.38 -14.24 37.24
N GLU A 549 14.39 -13.76 36.51
CA GLU A 549 13.78 -12.48 36.80
C GLU A 549 12.68 -12.70 37.81
N LEU A 550 12.88 -12.15 39.01
CA LEU A 550 11.77 -11.90 39.92
C LEU A 550 10.96 -10.77 39.30
N ASP A 551 9.72 -11.08 38.97
CA ASP A 551 8.76 -10.06 38.62
C ASP A 551 8.49 -9.20 39.87
N GLU A 552 8.88 -7.90 39.82
CA GLU A 552 8.93 -6.96 40.95
C GLU A 552 7.60 -6.83 41.70
N ALA A 553 6.47 -7.17 41.05
CA ALA A 553 5.13 -7.08 41.64
C ALA A 553 4.59 -8.40 42.21
N THR A 554 5.02 -9.56 41.69
CA THR A 554 4.36 -10.86 41.98
C THR A 554 5.25 -11.77 42.82
N GLY A 555 6.56 -11.51 42.84
CA GLY A 555 7.54 -12.31 43.56
C GLY A 555 7.72 -13.72 42.97
N LEU A 556 7.09 -14.03 41.83
CA LEU A 556 7.25 -15.31 41.15
C LEU A 556 8.52 -15.28 40.28
N PRO A 557 9.39 -16.29 40.38
CA PRO A 557 10.57 -16.37 39.54
C PRO A 557 10.17 -16.83 38.13
N SER A 558 10.41 -15.97 37.14
CA SER A 558 10.32 -16.32 35.72
C SER A 558 11.71 -16.65 35.19
N ILE A 559 11.83 -17.72 34.40
CA ILE A 559 13.11 -18.13 33.79
C ILE A 559 13.17 -17.51 32.40
N VAL A 560 14.08 -16.56 32.21
CA VAL A 560 14.31 -15.89 30.92
C VAL A 560 15.66 -16.31 30.37
N VAL A 561 15.68 -16.75 29.11
CA VAL A 561 16.94 -17.06 28.42
C VAL A 561 17.61 -15.75 28.00
N VAL A 562 18.88 -15.56 28.34
CA VAL A 562 19.64 -14.33 28.05
C VAL A 562 20.62 -14.59 26.91
N GLU A 563 20.89 -13.55 26.10
CA GLU A 563 21.98 -13.59 25.13
C GLU A 563 23.31 -13.82 25.86
N HIS A 564 24.05 -14.83 25.39
CA HIS A 564 25.34 -15.24 25.94
C HIS A 564 26.36 -15.29 24.81
N LYS A 565 27.63 -15.02 25.14
CA LYS A 565 28.75 -15.00 24.18
C LYS A 565 29.43 -16.36 24.02
N GLU A 566 29.17 -17.27 24.94
CA GLU A 566 29.74 -18.62 24.99
C GLU A 566 29.00 -19.56 24.02
N ASP A 567 29.63 -20.65 23.59
CA ASP A 567 29.05 -21.63 22.65
C ASP A 567 28.13 -22.63 23.37
N LEU A 568 27.18 -22.09 24.12
CA LEU A 568 26.15 -22.83 24.84
C LEU A 568 24.84 -22.75 24.04
N HIS A 569 24.02 -23.80 24.08
CA HIS A 569 22.78 -23.83 23.31
C HIS A 569 21.61 -24.20 24.21
N PRO A 570 20.98 -23.22 24.90
CA PRO A 570 19.88 -23.50 25.81
C PRO A 570 18.77 -24.27 25.09
N GLN A 571 18.58 -25.51 25.52
CA GLN A 571 17.70 -26.49 24.91
C GLN A 571 16.84 -27.16 25.98
N VAL A 572 15.58 -27.40 25.61
CA VAL A 572 14.65 -28.23 26.38
C VAL A 572 14.59 -29.58 25.69
N ILE A 573 15.04 -30.62 26.39
CA ILE A 573 15.08 -32.00 25.91
C ILE A 573 13.91 -32.77 26.51
N LEU A 574 13.19 -33.52 25.68
CA LEU A 574 12.20 -34.50 26.12
C LEU A 574 12.86 -35.88 26.21
N ARG A 575 12.70 -36.54 27.35
CA ARG A 575 13.12 -37.93 27.58
C ARG A 575 11.91 -38.85 27.74
N ASP A 576 12.03 -40.10 27.29
CA ASP A 576 11.02 -41.14 27.52
C ASP A 576 11.18 -41.81 28.90
N GLU A 577 10.37 -42.84 29.16
CA GLU A 577 10.43 -43.63 30.40
C GLU A 577 11.72 -44.48 30.53
N GLN A 578 12.51 -44.59 29.46
CA GLN A 578 13.79 -45.30 29.38
C GLN A 578 15.00 -44.34 29.38
N ASP A 579 14.77 -43.06 29.70
CA ASP A 579 15.75 -41.97 29.73
C ASP A 579 16.41 -41.67 28.37
N GLN A 580 15.82 -42.11 27.27
CA GLN A 580 16.30 -41.77 25.92
C GLN A 580 15.74 -40.44 25.44
N VAL A 581 16.56 -39.69 24.70
CA VAL A 581 16.17 -38.40 24.12
C VAL A 581 15.20 -38.62 22.97
N VAL A 582 13.97 -38.14 23.16
CA VAL A 582 12.85 -38.28 22.22
C VAL A 582 12.78 -37.10 21.24
N ALA A 583 13.05 -35.90 21.74
CA ALA A 583 13.06 -34.65 20.97
C ALA A 583 13.86 -33.56 21.70
N ASN A 584 14.45 -32.63 20.95
CA ASN A 584 15.18 -31.48 21.46
C ASN A 584 14.65 -30.17 20.87
N TYR A 585 14.38 -29.19 21.74
CA TYR A 585 13.87 -27.88 21.34
C TYR A 585 14.85 -26.79 21.76
N SER A 586 15.42 -26.08 20.80
CA SER A 586 16.26 -24.91 21.08
C SER A 586 15.40 -23.74 21.52
N ILE A 587 15.76 -23.13 22.66
CA ILE A 587 15.08 -21.96 23.20
C ILE A 587 15.87 -20.70 22.81
N PRO A 588 15.28 -19.77 22.05
CA PRO A 588 15.98 -18.56 21.65
C PRO A 588 16.14 -17.59 22.83
N ALA A 589 17.13 -16.70 22.73
CA ALA A 589 17.30 -15.62 23.69
C ALA A 589 16.06 -14.72 23.76
N GLY A 590 15.67 -14.32 24.97
CA GLY A 590 14.46 -13.57 25.27
C GLY A 590 13.19 -14.41 25.45
N ALA A 591 13.26 -15.73 25.28
CA ALA A 591 12.13 -16.61 25.56
C ALA A 591 11.97 -16.89 27.07
N HIS A 592 10.71 -16.95 27.51
CA HIS A 592 10.33 -17.33 28.86
C HIS A 592 10.04 -18.83 28.91
N ILE A 593 10.79 -19.57 29.71
CA ILE A 593 10.57 -21.00 29.94
C ILE A 593 9.44 -21.14 30.98
N VAL A 594 8.37 -21.85 30.61
CA VAL A 594 7.17 -22.02 31.46
C VAL A 594 7.23 -23.32 32.27
N VAL A 595 7.92 -24.32 31.72
CA VAL A 595 8.05 -25.66 32.29
C VAL A 595 9.19 -25.75 33.30
N LYS A 596 9.10 -26.72 34.21
CA LYS A 596 10.16 -27.05 35.17
C LYS A 596 10.91 -28.30 34.74
N GLU A 597 12.18 -28.40 35.14
CA GLU A 597 12.97 -29.60 34.95
C GLU A 597 12.34 -30.80 35.69
N GLY A 598 12.28 -31.96 35.03
CA GLY A 598 11.63 -33.18 35.51
C GLY A 598 10.11 -33.25 35.33
N GLN A 599 9.47 -32.18 34.83
CA GLN A 599 8.02 -32.17 34.61
C GLN A 599 7.64 -33.11 33.44
N LYS A 600 6.63 -33.97 33.64
CA LYS A 600 6.01 -34.76 32.56
C LYS A 600 5.05 -33.88 31.77
N VAL A 601 5.20 -33.88 30.44
CA VAL A 601 4.35 -33.13 29.51
C VAL A 601 3.75 -34.04 28.44
N ALA A 602 2.53 -33.72 28.01
CA ALA A 602 1.87 -34.37 26.89
C ALA A 602 2.37 -33.79 25.55
N ALA A 603 2.01 -34.42 24.43
CA ALA A 603 2.18 -33.84 23.11
C ALA A 603 1.29 -32.58 22.97
N GLY A 604 1.84 -31.52 22.37
CA GLY A 604 1.18 -30.20 22.25
C GLY A 604 1.30 -29.31 23.49
N ALA A 605 2.09 -29.69 24.50
CA ALA A 605 2.29 -28.89 25.69
C ALA A 605 3.24 -27.71 25.42
N LEU A 606 2.94 -26.56 26.05
CA LEU A 606 3.76 -25.35 25.95
C LEU A 606 5.02 -25.48 26.80
N LEU A 607 6.19 -25.48 26.15
CA LEU A 607 7.51 -25.53 26.79
C LEU A 607 8.01 -24.13 27.15
N ALA A 608 7.96 -23.21 26.18
CA ALA A 608 8.41 -21.84 26.33
C ALA A 608 7.58 -20.89 25.47
N LYS A 609 7.60 -19.61 25.83
CA LYS A 609 6.98 -18.53 25.07
C LYS A 609 8.04 -17.54 24.66
N THR A 610 8.16 -17.31 23.36
CA THR A 610 8.98 -16.20 22.86
C THR A 610 8.05 -15.01 22.65
N PRO A 611 8.27 -13.86 23.29
CA PRO A 611 7.55 -12.65 22.92
C PRO A 611 7.87 -12.38 21.44
N ARG A 612 6.83 -12.26 20.62
CA ARG A 612 7.04 -11.77 19.25
C ARG A 612 7.65 -10.40 19.41
N LYS A 613 8.90 -10.22 18.96
CA LYS A 613 9.43 -8.87 18.76
C LYS A 613 8.40 -8.20 17.88
N ILE A 614 7.66 -7.28 18.47
CA ILE A 614 6.67 -6.49 17.74
C ILE A 614 7.47 -5.95 16.58
N ALA A 615 7.12 -6.35 15.37
CA ALA A 615 7.57 -5.64 14.19
C ALA A 615 7.17 -4.21 14.49
N LYS A 616 8.15 -3.37 14.88
CA LYS A 616 7.92 -1.98 15.28
C LYS A 616 6.89 -1.49 14.30
N THR A 617 5.70 -1.14 14.81
CA THR A 617 4.52 -0.81 14.01
C THR A 617 5.03 -0.14 12.77
N LYS A 618 4.85 -0.72 11.56
CA LYS A 618 5.36 -0.14 10.31
C LYS A 618 4.83 1.27 10.28
N ASP A 619 5.64 2.19 10.80
CA ASP A 619 5.10 3.43 11.32
C ASP A 619 4.77 4.23 10.08
N ILE A 620 3.56 4.76 10.04
CA ILE A 620 3.13 5.69 8.99
C ILE A 620 4.21 6.78 8.81
N THR A 621 4.90 7.14 9.90
CA THR A 621 5.97 8.14 9.89
C THR A 621 7.32 7.68 9.30
N GLY A 622 7.53 6.37 9.09
CA GLY A 622 8.79 5.76 8.62
C GLY A 622 8.82 5.38 7.13
N GLY A 623 7.70 5.54 6.41
CA GLY A 623 7.59 5.11 5.01
C GLY A 623 8.59 5.78 4.06
N LEU A 624 8.74 7.11 4.12
CA LEU A 624 9.65 7.82 3.22
C LEU A 624 11.14 7.47 3.43
N PRO A 625 11.68 7.40 4.67
CA PRO A 625 13.03 6.90 4.89
C PRO A 625 13.29 5.52 4.28
N ARG A 626 12.29 4.62 4.32
CA ARG A 626 12.39 3.30 3.70
C ARG A 626 12.45 3.38 2.18
N VAL A 627 11.60 4.20 1.56
CA VAL A 627 11.65 4.44 0.10
C VAL A 627 13.00 5.03 -0.32
N ALA A 628 13.53 5.98 0.46
CA ALA A 628 14.86 6.54 0.22
C ALA A 628 15.98 5.49 0.40
N GLU A 629 15.88 4.60 1.39
CA GLU A 629 16.83 3.50 1.58
C GLU A 629 16.85 2.56 0.36
N LEU A 630 15.68 2.22 -0.19
CA LEU A 630 15.52 1.35 -1.35
C LEU A 630 16.12 2.01 -2.61
N PHE A 631 15.80 3.28 -2.89
CA PHE A 631 16.34 4.00 -4.06
C PHE A 631 17.84 4.32 -3.92
N GLU A 632 18.37 4.45 -2.71
CA GLU A 632 19.81 4.57 -2.49
C GLU A 632 20.52 3.20 -2.46
N ALA A 633 19.78 2.09 -2.62
CA ALA A 633 20.26 0.72 -2.54
C ALA A 633 21.10 0.46 -1.27
N ARG A 634 20.77 1.12 -0.14
CA ARG A 634 21.57 1.00 1.09
C ARG A 634 21.42 -0.39 1.70
N ARG A 635 22.49 -0.88 2.30
CA ARG A 635 22.44 -2.12 3.09
C ARG A 635 21.72 -1.83 4.42
N PRO A 636 20.62 -2.53 4.74
CA PRO A 636 19.98 -2.40 6.03
C PRO A 636 20.91 -2.82 7.17
N LYS A 637 20.77 -2.16 8.34
CA LYS A 637 21.60 -2.49 9.52
C LYS A 637 21.35 -3.91 10.03
N ASP A 638 20.11 -4.39 9.95
CA ASP A 638 19.69 -5.71 10.40
C ASP A 638 19.24 -6.58 9.22
N ALA A 639 20.11 -6.72 8.22
CA ALA A 639 19.80 -7.42 6.97
C ALA A 639 19.47 -8.91 7.17
N ALA A 640 18.46 -9.44 6.50
CA ALA A 640 18.20 -10.88 6.46
C ALA A 640 19.22 -11.61 5.57
N GLU A 641 19.57 -12.84 5.96
CA GLU A 641 20.32 -13.77 5.12
C GLU A 641 19.34 -14.51 4.19
N ILE A 642 19.67 -14.62 2.89
CA ILE A 642 18.85 -15.33 1.90
C ILE A 642 19.54 -16.62 1.43
N ALA A 643 18.75 -17.61 1.02
CA ALA A 643 19.25 -18.86 0.46
C ALA A 643 19.87 -18.60 -0.93
N LYS A 644 21.13 -18.98 -1.13
CA LYS A 644 21.81 -18.81 -2.42
C LYS A 644 21.47 -19.89 -3.45
N ILE A 645 21.11 -21.08 -2.97
CA ILE A 645 20.73 -22.24 -3.79
C ILE A 645 19.41 -22.82 -3.31
N ASP A 646 18.74 -23.54 -4.20
CA ASP A 646 17.60 -24.39 -3.83
C ASP A 646 18.12 -25.64 -3.11
N GLY A 647 17.52 -26.00 -1.97
CA GLY A 647 17.99 -27.18 -1.25
C GLY A 647 17.34 -27.41 0.10
N VAL A 648 17.79 -28.46 0.76
CA VAL A 648 17.35 -28.83 2.12
C VAL A 648 18.30 -28.20 3.14
N VAL A 649 17.72 -27.57 4.15
CA VAL A 649 18.47 -26.90 5.23
C VAL A 649 19.00 -27.92 6.23
N ASP A 650 20.29 -27.83 6.56
CA ASP A 650 20.94 -28.53 7.66
C ASP A 650 21.74 -27.57 8.53
N PHE A 651 21.94 -27.91 9.80
CA PHE A 651 22.73 -27.12 10.75
C PHE A 651 24.04 -27.83 11.05
N ALA A 652 25.16 -27.18 10.74
CA ALA A 652 26.50 -27.72 10.89
C ALA A 652 27.28 -27.02 12.03
N GLY A 653 26.63 -26.89 13.19
CA GLY A 653 27.20 -26.36 14.43
C GLY A 653 27.43 -24.84 14.42
N THR A 654 28.40 -24.39 15.22
CA THR A 654 28.82 -22.98 15.31
C THR A 654 30.26 -22.85 14.82
N VAL A 655 30.51 -21.89 13.92
CA VAL A 655 31.86 -21.57 13.43
C VAL A 655 32.18 -20.13 13.80
N ARG A 656 33.23 -19.92 14.59
CA ARG A 656 33.68 -18.58 15.07
C ARG A 656 32.55 -17.77 15.75
N GLY A 657 31.72 -18.43 16.57
CA GLY A 657 30.60 -17.80 17.27
C GLY A 657 29.41 -17.40 16.38
N LYS A 658 29.41 -17.79 15.10
CA LYS A 658 28.26 -17.67 14.19
C LYS A 658 27.66 -19.05 13.93
N ARG A 659 26.34 -19.13 13.92
CA ARG A 659 25.61 -20.36 13.59
C ARG A 659 25.83 -20.71 12.13
N HIS A 660 26.23 -21.96 11.89
CA HIS A 660 26.56 -22.46 10.57
C HIS A 660 25.36 -23.23 10.01
N LEU A 661 24.72 -22.63 9.02
CA LEU A 661 23.58 -23.22 8.30
C LEU A 661 24.06 -23.62 6.91
N VAL A 662 23.84 -24.87 6.53
CA VAL A 662 24.23 -25.40 5.22
C VAL A 662 22.95 -25.71 4.45
N VAL A 663 22.86 -25.20 3.22
CA VAL A 663 21.80 -25.59 2.29
C VAL A 663 22.40 -26.60 1.32
N ARG A 664 21.78 -27.78 1.21
CA ARG A 664 22.23 -28.86 0.32
C ARG A 664 21.25 -29.08 -0.80
N ASP A 665 21.69 -28.95 -2.04
CA ASP A 665 20.86 -29.29 -3.20
C ASP A 665 20.79 -30.81 -3.37
N PRO A 666 19.60 -31.44 -3.28
CA PRO A 666 19.44 -32.88 -3.45
C PRO A 666 19.79 -33.38 -4.86
N LYS A 667 19.77 -32.52 -5.89
CA LYS A 667 20.03 -32.89 -7.28
C LYS A 667 21.50 -32.75 -7.67
N THR A 668 22.11 -31.61 -7.36
CA THR A 668 23.50 -31.31 -7.77
C THR A 668 24.55 -31.73 -6.74
N LYS A 669 24.13 -32.10 -5.51
CA LYS A 669 25.01 -32.30 -4.34
C LYS A 669 25.87 -31.08 -4.01
N GLY A 670 25.52 -29.89 -4.51
CA GLY A 670 26.14 -28.64 -4.11
C GLY A 670 25.76 -28.30 -2.67
N GLU A 671 26.73 -27.86 -1.87
CA GLU A 671 26.51 -27.34 -0.52
C GLU A 671 26.88 -25.85 -0.52
N GLU A 672 25.99 -25.02 0.03
CA GLU A 672 26.27 -23.60 0.30
C GLU A 672 26.19 -23.32 1.79
N GLU A 673 27.17 -22.59 2.29
CA GLU A 673 27.39 -22.32 3.70
C GLU A 673 26.95 -20.88 4.04
N HIS A 674 26.08 -20.77 5.05
CA HIS A 674 25.55 -19.51 5.57
C HIS A 674 25.95 -19.33 7.03
N LEU A 675 26.64 -18.22 7.32
CA LEU A 675 27.14 -17.89 8.67
C LEU A 675 26.24 -16.83 9.34
N ILE A 676 25.33 -17.29 10.19
CA ILE A 676 24.30 -16.47 10.82
C ILE A 676 24.78 -15.97 12.20
N PRO A 677 24.74 -14.66 12.49
CA PRO A 677 25.04 -14.14 13.82
C PRO A 677 24.15 -14.74 14.93
N PRO A 678 24.67 -14.99 16.14
CA PRO A 678 23.96 -15.72 17.20
C PRO A 678 22.71 -15.00 17.73
N GLY A 679 22.58 -13.69 17.55
CA GLY A 679 21.37 -12.92 17.93
C GLY A 679 20.24 -12.91 16.90
N LYS A 680 20.44 -13.42 15.66
CA LYS A 680 19.41 -13.39 14.61
C LYS A 680 18.47 -14.58 14.71
N MET A 681 17.17 -14.33 14.59
CA MET A 681 16.19 -15.41 14.57
C MET A 681 16.22 -16.10 13.20
N ILE A 682 16.40 -17.42 13.22
CA ILE A 682 16.37 -18.27 12.01
C ILE A 682 14.92 -18.68 11.80
N ILE A 683 14.43 -18.48 10.57
CA ILE A 683 13.05 -18.73 10.18
C ILE A 683 12.84 -20.21 9.83
N VAL A 684 13.87 -20.83 9.25
CA VAL A 684 13.83 -22.18 8.67
C VAL A 684 14.25 -23.24 9.69
N LEU A 685 13.66 -24.42 9.58
CA LEU A 685 13.99 -25.58 10.42
C LEU A 685 14.86 -26.59 9.68
N LYS A 686 15.49 -27.49 10.44
CA LYS A 686 16.28 -28.58 9.87
C LYS A 686 15.39 -29.49 9.04
N GLY A 687 15.79 -29.76 7.80
CA GLY A 687 15.04 -30.58 6.85
C GLY A 687 14.01 -29.81 6.03
N ASP A 688 13.86 -28.50 6.21
CA ASP A 688 13.00 -27.69 5.35
C ASP A 688 13.64 -27.53 3.97
N PHE A 689 12.81 -27.61 2.92
CA PHE A 689 13.22 -27.28 1.56
C PHE A 689 13.07 -25.77 1.34
N VAL A 690 14.17 -25.09 1.06
CA VAL A 690 14.21 -23.65 0.79
C VAL A 690 14.44 -23.41 -0.70
N ARG A 691 13.78 -22.38 -1.22
CA ARG A 691 14.02 -21.90 -2.58
C ARG A 691 15.11 -20.84 -2.60
N LYS A 692 15.81 -20.75 -3.72
CA LYS A 692 16.77 -19.69 -4.01
C LYS A 692 16.12 -18.32 -3.83
N GLY A 693 16.78 -17.43 -3.08
CA GLY A 693 16.27 -16.11 -2.70
C GLY A 693 15.36 -16.08 -1.48
N GLN A 694 14.94 -17.23 -0.94
CA GLN A 694 14.09 -17.28 0.24
C GLN A 694 14.86 -16.81 1.49
N GLN A 695 14.19 -16.03 2.35
CA GLN A 695 14.78 -15.56 3.60
C GLN A 695 15.00 -16.72 4.59
N LEU A 696 16.24 -16.86 5.06
CA LEU A 696 16.63 -17.83 6.09
C LEU A 696 16.50 -17.23 7.50
N THR A 697 16.68 -15.92 7.64
CA THR A 697 16.57 -15.20 8.92
C THR A 697 15.57 -14.06 8.83
N GLU A 698 15.08 -13.59 9.98
CA GLU A 698 14.28 -12.36 10.03
C GLU A 698 15.12 -11.12 9.67
N GLY A 699 14.45 -10.13 9.06
CA GLY A 699 15.03 -8.84 8.69
C GLY A 699 14.67 -8.41 7.26
N PRO A 700 14.94 -7.15 6.87
CA PRO A 700 14.86 -6.69 5.48
C PRO A 700 15.95 -7.34 4.61
N VAL A 701 15.60 -7.75 3.39
CA VAL A 701 16.56 -8.31 2.43
C VAL A 701 17.46 -7.20 1.87
N VAL A 702 18.72 -7.56 1.56
CA VAL A 702 19.66 -6.65 0.89
C VAL A 702 19.44 -6.71 -0.63
N PRO A 703 19.14 -5.59 -1.31
CA PRO A 703 18.95 -5.58 -2.77
C PRO A 703 20.15 -6.10 -3.57
N HIS A 704 21.37 -5.83 -3.11
CA HIS A 704 22.59 -6.31 -3.76
C HIS A 704 22.69 -7.84 -3.75
N GLU A 705 22.30 -8.49 -2.65
CA GLU A 705 22.34 -9.96 -2.55
C GLU A 705 21.27 -10.60 -3.47
N ILE A 706 20.10 -9.96 -3.63
CA ILE A 706 19.09 -10.41 -4.59
C ILE A 706 19.63 -10.36 -6.03
N LEU A 707 20.37 -9.32 -6.39
CA LEU A 707 20.95 -9.20 -7.73
C LEU A 707 21.94 -10.32 -8.03
N GLU A 708 22.83 -10.60 -7.08
CA GLU A 708 23.87 -11.62 -7.23
C GLU A 708 23.28 -13.04 -7.25
N VAL A 709 22.27 -13.29 -6.41
CA VAL A 709 21.65 -14.61 -6.27
C VAL A 709 20.58 -14.82 -7.33
N CYS A 710 19.50 -14.03 -7.31
CA CYS A 710 18.29 -14.26 -8.10
C CYS A 710 18.36 -13.62 -9.50
N GLY A 711 19.21 -12.61 -9.69
CA GLY A 711 19.36 -11.89 -10.94
C GLY A 711 18.55 -10.59 -11.01
N PRO A 712 18.65 -9.86 -12.13
CA PRO A 712 18.11 -8.50 -12.25
C PRO A 712 16.57 -8.46 -12.28
N GLN A 713 15.91 -9.47 -12.83
CA GLN A 713 14.45 -9.49 -12.95
C GLN A 713 13.76 -9.60 -11.58
N GLU A 714 14.24 -10.51 -10.73
CA GLU A 714 13.74 -10.69 -9.36
C GLU A 714 14.04 -9.47 -8.49
N LEU A 715 15.23 -8.85 -8.66
CA LEU A 715 15.54 -7.58 -7.98
C LEU A 715 14.56 -6.47 -8.38
N GLN A 716 14.28 -6.33 -9.67
CA GLN A 716 13.38 -5.30 -10.19
C GLN A 716 11.97 -5.47 -9.61
N GLU A 717 11.46 -6.70 -9.60
CA GLU A 717 10.17 -7.02 -9.00
C GLU A 717 10.15 -6.73 -7.50
N TYR A 718 11.20 -7.12 -6.77
CA TYR A 718 11.34 -6.84 -5.35
C TYR A 718 11.30 -5.33 -5.04
N LEU A 719 12.13 -4.53 -5.72
CA LEU A 719 12.18 -3.08 -5.50
C LEU A 719 10.84 -2.41 -5.83
N LEU A 720 10.19 -2.84 -6.90
CA LEU A 720 8.90 -2.32 -7.33
C LEU A 720 7.83 -2.62 -6.30
N ASN A 721 7.71 -3.88 -5.87
CA ASN A 721 6.68 -4.30 -4.90
C ASN A 721 6.89 -3.64 -3.53
N GLU A 722 8.13 -3.56 -3.02
CA GLU A 722 8.43 -2.91 -1.73
C GLU A 722 8.10 -1.42 -1.74
N VAL A 723 8.49 -0.69 -2.79
CA VAL A 723 8.17 0.75 -2.90
C VAL A 723 6.66 0.93 -3.03
N GLN A 724 5.99 0.11 -3.85
CA GLN A 724 4.55 0.17 -4.07
C GLN A 724 3.77 -0.10 -2.79
N GLU A 725 4.20 -1.06 -1.97
CA GLU A 725 3.59 -1.38 -0.67
C GLU A 725 3.64 -0.16 0.27
N VAL A 726 4.79 0.51 0.37
CA VAL A 726 4.93 1.69 1.25
C VAL A 726 3.97 2.81 0.85
N TYR A 727 3.84 3.12 -0.44
CA TYR A 727 2.89 4.15 -0.90
C TYR A 727 1.42 3.72 -0.69
N ARG A 728 1.10 2.45 -0.91
CA ARG A 728 -0.26 1.91 -0.79
C ARG A 728 -0.73 1.80 0.65
N LEU A 729 0.14 1.43 1.58
CA LEU A 729 -0.12 1.48 3.03
C LEU A 729 -0.54 2.88 3.50
N GLN A 730 -0.12 3.92 2.77
CA GLN A 730 -0.49 5.31 3.05
C GLN A 730 -1.70 5.80 2.23
N GLY A 731 -2.37 4.90 1.50
CA GLY A 731 -3.50 5.23 0.64
C GLY A 731 -3.14 6.06 -0.59
N VAL A 732 -1.85 6.08 -0.99
CA VAL A 732 -1.39 6.76 -2.20
C VAL A 732 -1.28 5.76 -3.34
N THR A 733 -1.95 6.08 -4.45
CA THR A 733 -1.95 5.22 -5.65
C THR A 733 -0.93 5.72 -6.67
N ILE A 734 0.20 5.02 -6.78
CA ILE A 734 1.19 5.22 -7.84
C ILE A 734 1.10 4.05 -8.82
N ASN A 735 1.35 4.32 -10.11
CA ASN A 735 1.44 3.26 -11.11
C ASN A 735 2.90 2.82 -11.24
N ASP A 736 3.08 1.51 -11.31
CA ASP A 736 4.36 0.81 -11.41
C ASP A 736 5.32 1.40 -12.45
N LYS A 737 4.82 1.96 -13.57
CA LYS A 737 5.65 2.51 -14.66
C LYS A 737 6.60 3.59 -14.20
N HIS A 738 6.19 4.38 -13.21
CA HIS A 738 7.04 5.44 -12.68
C HIS A 738 8.21 4.88 -11.86
N ILE A 739 7.95 3.85 -11.06
CA ILE A 739 8.99 3.18 -10.27
C ILE A 739 9.93 2.41 -11.20
N GLU A 740 9.40 1.74 -12.22
CA GLU A 740 10.17 1.05 -13.26
C GLU A 740 11.18 1.96 -13.96
N VAL A 741 10.79 3.21 -14.27
CA VAL A 741 11.70 4.19 -14.88
C VAL A 741 12.91 4.46 -13.98
N ILE A 742 12.70 4.62 -12.67
CA ILE A 742 13.79 4.86 -11.72
C ILE A 742 14.65 3.61 -11.56
N VAL A 743 14.03 2.44 -11.38
CA VAL A 743 14.75 1.16 -11.22
C VAL A 743 15.58 0.83 -12.47
N ARG A 744 15.09 1.16 -13.67
CA ARG A 744 15.87 1.04 -14.90
C ARG A 744 17.17 1.85 -14.84
N GLN A 745 17.11 3.08 -14.33
CA GLN A 745 18.29 3.93 -14.22
C GLN A 745 19.26 3.43 -13.13
N MET A 746 18.77 2.81 -12.06
CA MET A 746 19.62 2.19 -11.04
C MET A 746 20.43 1.00 -11.55
N LEU A 747 19.97 0.33 -12.62
CA LEU A 747 20.59 -0.84 -13.26
C LEU A 747 21.22 -0.51 -14.63
N ARG A 748 21.52 0.76 -14.90
CA ARG A 748 22.07 1.23 -16.19
C ARG A 748 23.49 0.73 -16.48
N LYS A 749 24.26 0.38 -15.44
CA LYS A 749 25.68 0.00 -15.56
C LYS A 749 25.92 -1.50 -15.32
N VAL A 750 26.96 -1.98 -15.98
CA VAL A 750 27.50 -3.33 -15.82
C VAL A 750 28.97 -3.25 -15.41
N ARG A 751 29.44 -4.23 -14.63
CA ARG A 751 30.84 -4.40 -14.24
C ARG A 751 31.44 -5.53 -15.03
N ILE A 752 32.55 -5.27 -15.71
CA ILE A 752 33.26 -6.28 -16.49
C ILE A 752 33.92 -7.32 -15.57
N THR A 753 33.62 -8.59 -15.80
CA THR A 753 34.22 -9.73 -15.10
C THR A 753 35.33 -10.39 -15.91
N ASP A 754 35.18 -10.44 -17.24
CA ASP A 754 36.22 -10.87 -18.17
C ASP A 754 36.21 -9.90 -19.37
N PRO A 755 37.29 -9.15 -19.64
CA PRO A 755 37.33 -8.23 -20.76
C PRO A 755 37.37 -8.92 -22.13
N GLY A 756 37.70 -10.21 -22.22
CA GLY A 756 37.85 -10.90 -23.51
C GLY A 756 38.83 -10.16 -24.44
N ASP A 757 38.45 -10.02 -25.71
CA ASP A 757 39.20 -9.26 -26.72
C ASP A 757 38.68 -7.81 -26.90
N THR A 758 37.85 -7.32 -25.96
CA THR A 758 37.32 -5.95 -26.01
C THR A 758 38.34 -4.93 -25.48
N ARG A 759 38.03 -3.64 -25.67
CA ARG A 759 38.79 -2.52 -25.10
C ARG A 759 38.61 -2.31 -23.59
N PHE A 760 37.75 -3.10 -22.94
CA PHE A 760 37.39 -2.87 -21.54
C PHE A 760 38.44 -3.40 -20.56
N LEU A 761 38.44 -2.83 -19.35
CA LEU A 761 39.29 -3.27 -18.25
C LEU A 761 38.52 -4.15 -17.27
N TRP A 762 39.25 -5.07 -16.63
CA TRP A 762 38.69 -5.90 -15.56
C TRP A 762 38.17 -5.05 -14.40
N GLY A 763 36.94 -5.27 -13.98
CA GLY A 763 36.29 -4.53 -12.89
C GLY A 763 35.78 -3.13 -13.26
N GLU A 764 35.99 -2.69 -14.51
CA GLU A 764 35.48 -1.41 -15.00
C GLU A 764 33.95 -1.38 -15.02
N GLN A 765 33.37 -0.22 -14.69
CA GLN A 765 31.92 0.00 -14.71
C GLN A 765 31.54 0.86 -15.90
N ILE A 766 30.91 0.24 -16.88
CA ILE A 766 30.52 0.88 -18.13
C ILE A 766 28.99 0.84 -18.29
N GLU A 767 28.49 1.64 -19.22
CA GLU A 767 27.07 1.61 -19.56
C GLU A 767 26.72 0.28 -20.23
N LYS A 768 25.54 -0.26 -19.90
CA LYS A 768 25.05 -1.51 -20.48
C LYS A 768 24.99 -1.46 -22.02
N ILE A 769 24.62 -0.32 -22.59
CA ILE A 769 24.50 -0.16 -24.04
C ILE A 769 25.88 -0.16 -24.70
N GLU A 770 26.86 0.54 -24.13
CA GLU A 770 28.23 0.55 -24.63
C GLU A 770 28.86 -0.86 -24.56
N PHE A 771 28.60 -1.60 -23.49
CA PHE A 771 28.99 -3.00 -23.35
C PHE A 771 28.39 -3.88 -24.47
N GLU A 772 27.09 -3.75 -24.73
CA GLU A 772 26.40 -4.53 -25.76
C GLU A 772 26.89 -4.20 -27.18
N ASP A 773 27.15 -2.93 -27.47
CA ASP A 773 27.62 -2.47 -28.79
C ASP A 773 29.06 -2.94 -29.08
N GLU A 774 29.97 -2.84 -28.10
CA GLU A 774 31.34 -3.31 -28.27
C GLU A 774 31.39 -4.83 -28.40
N ASN A 775 30.58 -5.56 -27.63
CA ASN A 775 30.49 -7.01 -27.75
C ASN A 775 29.95 -7.45 -29.11
N LYS A 776 28.91 -6.79 -29.64
CA LYS A 776 28.42 -7.06 -31.01
C LYS A 776 29.52 -6.90 -32.03
N ARG A 777 30.30 -5.81 -31.94
CA ARG A 777 31.42 -5.55 -32.84
C ARG A 777 32.51 -6.63 -32.76
N ILE A 778 32.89 -7.08 -31.56
CA ILE A 778 33.91 -8.13 -31.38
C ILE A 778 33.40 -9.49 -31.87
N ILE A 779 32.12 -9.81 -31.64
CA ILE A 779 31.50 -11.03 -32.16
C ILE A 779 31.49 -11.03 -33.69
N GLU A 780 31.16 -9.90 -34.31
CA GLU A 780 31.22 -9.74 -35.78
C GLU A 780 32.66 -9.86 -36.32
N ALA A 781 33.65 -9.43 -35.54
CA ALA A 781 35.06 -9.60 -35.85
C ALA A 781 35.61 -11.02 -35.53
N GLY A 782 34.80 -11.90 -34.95
CA GLY A 782 35.18 -13.27 -34.60
C GLY A 782 36.01 -13.42 -33.33
N GLY A 783 36.11 -12.38 -32.50
CA GLY A 783 36.83 -12.40 -31.21
C GLY A 783 35.97 -12.87 -30.04
N LYS A 784 36.59 -13.03 -28.86
CA LYS A 784 35.89 -13.38 -27.62
C LYS A 784 35.22 -12.13 -27.02
N PRO A 785 33.88 -12.10 -26.86
CA PRO A 785 33.19 -10.97 -26.22
C PRO A 785 33.55 -10.87 -24.73
N ALA A 786 33.40 -9.67 -24.18
CA ALA A 786 33.53 -9.44 -22.74
C ALA A 786 32.33 -10.01 -21.98
N GLU A 787 32.58 -10.52 -20.77
CA GLU A 787 31.58 -10.90 -19.80
C GLU A 787 31.43 -9.81 -18.75
N ALA A 788 30.20 -9.53 -18.33
CA ALA A 788 29.90 -8.53 -17.32
C ALA A 788 28.73 -8.94 -16.44
N GLN A 789 28.71 -8.41 -15.22
CA GLN A 789 27.62 -8.56 -14.26
C GLN A 789 26.90 -7.23 -14.06
N PRO A 790 25.56 -7.22 -13.94
CA PRO A 790 24.82 -6.00 -13.65
C PRO A 790 25.22 -5.44 -12.29
N VAL A 791 25.27 -4.11 -12.18
CA VAL A 791 25.55 -3.42 -10.91
C VAL A 791 24.34 -2.59 -10.51
N LEU A 792 23.89 -2.76 -9.27
CA LEU A 792 22.90 -1.89 -8.67
C LEU A 792 23.59 -0.65 -8.10
N LEU A 793 23.23 0.53 -8.61
CA LEU A 793 23.68 1.82 -8.07
C LEU A 793 22.52 2.55 -7.41
N GLY A 794 22.77 3.12 -6.22
CA GLY A 794 21.83 4.06 -5.61
C GLY A 794 21.69 5.32 -6.44
N VAL A 795 20.52 5.97 -6.36
CA VAL A 795 20.18 7.16 -7.18
C VAL A 795 21.23 8.28 -7.09
N THR A 796 21.81 8.55 -5.92
CA THR A 796 22.84 9.59 -5.79
C THR A 796 24.09 9.25 -6.60
N LYS A 797 24.52 7.99 -6.54
CA LYS A 797 25.72 7.54 -7.26
C LYS A 797 25.46 7.45 -8.77
N ALA A 798 24.26 7.00 -9.16
CA ALA A 798 23.84 6.95 -10.55
C ALA A 798 23.84 8.36 -11.20
N SER A 799 23.37 9.40 -10.50
CA SER A 799 23.40 10.79 -11.02
C SER A 799 24.80 11.37 -11.19
N LEU A 800 25.73 11.02 -10.29
CA LEU A 800 27.10 11.55 -10.33
C LEU A 800 27.94 10.93 -11.44
N GLU A 801 27.62 9.71 -11.86
CA GLU A 801 28.35 8.99 -12.90
C GLU A 801 27.68 9.04 -14.27
N THR A 802 26.94 10.12 -14.55
CA THR A 802 26.35 10.41 -15.87
C THR A 802 27.41 10.85 -16.89
N ASP A 803 27.11 10.69 -18.18
CA ASP A 803 28.02 11.05 -19.26
C ASP A 803 28.28 12.56 -19.35
N SER A 804 27.23 13.36 -19.12
CA SER A 804 27.26 14.81 -19.13
C SER A 804 27.90 15.33 -17.83
N PHE A 805 29.15 15.78 -17.94
CA PHE A 805 29.85 16.38 -16.79
C PHE A 805 29.20 17.71 -16.38
N ILE A 806 28.52 18.42 -17.31
CA ILE A 806 27.77 19.65 -17.01
C ILE A 806 26.57 19.31 -16.11
N SER A 807 25.82 18.26 -16.46
CA SER A 807 24.70 17.77 -15.65
C SER A 807 25.16 17.29 -14.27
N ALA A 808 26.21 16.46 -14.22
CA ALA A 808 26.78 15.95 -12.96
C ALA A 808 27.31 17.08 -12.05
N ALA A 809 28.01 18.06 -12.61
CA ALA A 809 28.59 19.19 -11.86
C ALA A 809 27.52 20.09 -11.22
N SER A 810 26.32 20.16 -11.83
CA SER A 810 25.17 20.90 -11.30
C SER A 810 24.50 20.23 -10.10
N PHE A 811 24.74 18.93 -9.90
CA PHE A 811 24.09 18.15 -8.85
C PHE A 811 24.82 18.29 -7.51
N GLN A 812 25.98 17.65 -7.37
CA GLN A 812 26.82 17.59 -6.17
C GLN A 812 28.29 17.34 -6.54
N ASP A 813 29.20 17.53 -5.58
CA ASP A 813 30.65 17.30 -5.74
C ASP A 813 31.28 18.01 -6.96
N THR A 814 30.82 19.23 -7.27
CA THR A 814 31.20 20.01 -8.45
C THR A 814 32.72 20.05 -8.67
N THR A 815 33.51 20.27 -7.62
CA THR A 815 34.98 20.32 -7.73
C THR A 815 35.57 18.99 -8.21
N ARG A 816 35.09 17.85 -7.68
CA ARG A 816 35.56 16.53 -8.10
C ARG A 816 35.18 16.26 -9.55
N VAL A 817 33.91 16.49 -9.92
CA VAL A 817 33.40 16.25 -11.27
C VAL A 817 34.17 17.06 -12.32
N LEU A 818 34.40 18.35 -12.06
CA LEU A 818 35.14 19.22 -12.99
C LEU A 818 36.62 18.86 -13.06
N THR A 819 37.23 18.43 -11.96
CA THR A 819 38.64 17.99 -11.95
C THR A 819 38.82 16.71 -12.77
N ASP A 820 37.92 15.74 -12.61
CA ASP A 820 37.94 14.50 -13.37
C ASP A 820 37.68 14.75 -14.87
N ALA A 821 36.70 15.60 -15.18
CA ALA A 821 36.40 15.99 -16.56
C ALA A 821 37.57 16.73 -17.23
N ALA A 822 38.22 17.65 -16.52
CA ALA A 822 39.39 18.37 -17.03
C ALA A 822 40.60 17.46 -17.22
N SER A 823 40.83 16.52 -16.28
CA SER A 823 41.96 15.58 -16.34
C SER A 823 41.82 14.58 -17.49
N LEU A 824 40.59 14.17 -17.79
CA LEU A 824 40.27 13.24 -18.89
C LEU A 824 40.03 13.96 -20.23
N GLY A 825 39.95 15.29 -20.24
CA GLY A 825 39.62 16.06 -21.45
C GLY A 825 38.22 15.75 -22.01
N ARG A 826 37.23 15.53 -21.14
CA ARG A 826 35.87 15.13 -21.56
C ARG A 826 35.18 16.22 -22.40
N THR A 827 34.43 15.79 -23.40
CA THR A 827 33.59 16.65 -24.24
C THR A 827 32.12 16.33 -24.01
N ASP A 828 31.31 17.35 -23.76
CA ASP A 828 29.87 17.21 -23.58
C ASP A 828 29.14 17.36 -24.93
N THR A 829 28.14 16.52 -25.18
CA THR A 829 27.37 16.51 -26.45
C THR A 829 26.01 17.19 -26.37
N LEU A 830 25.64 17.70 -25.19
CA LEU A 830 24.39 18.43 -24.93
C LEU A 830 23.12 17.65 -25.35
N ARG A 831 23.02 16.36 -25.00
CA ARG A 831 21.88 15.50 -25.37
C ARG A 831 20.78 15.44 -24.30
N GLY A 832 21.10 15.76 -23.06
CA GLY A 832 20.23 15.75 -21.90
C GLY A 832 19.52 17.09 -21.66
N PHE A 833 18.70 17.14 -20.61
CA PHE A 833 17.89 18.32 -20.32
C PHE A 833 18.70 19.43 -19.67
N LYS A 834 19.43 19.10 -18.60
CA LYS A 834 20.10 20.11 -17.76
C LYS A 834 21.16 20.91 -18.49
N GLU A 835 22.02 20.24 -19.23
CA GLU A 835 23.00 20.88 -20.08
C GLU A 835 22.38 21.88 -21.06
N ASN A 836 21.30 21.51 -21.75
CA ASN A 836 20.60 22.43 -22.66
C ASN A 836 19.97 23.60 -21.91
N VAL A 837 19.38 23.37 -20.73
CA VAL A 837 18.86 24.44 -19.87
C VAL A 837 19.96 25.39 -19.41
N ILE A 838 21.11 24.87 -18.95
CA ILE A 838 22.25 25.65 -18.48
C ILE A 838 22.84 26.49 -19.62
N MET A 839 22.91 25.93 -20.83
CA MET A 839 23.42 26.61 -22.02
C MET A 839 22.39 27.56 -22.68
N GLY A 840 21.12 27.56 -22.23
CA GLY A 840 20.06 28.37 -22.81
C GLY A 840 19.53 27.86 -24.17
N HIS A 841 19.73 26.57 -24.45
CA HIS A 841 19.18 25.88 -25.62
C HIS A 841 17.78 25.33 -25.37
N LEU A 842 17.08 24.95 -26.45
CA LEU A 842 15.83 24.21 -26.34
C LEU A 842 16.10 22.82 -25.76
N ILE A 843 15.27 22.40 -24.80
CA ILE A 843 15.35 21.05 -24.24
C ILE A 843 15.00 20.00 -25.30
N PRO A 844 15.62 18.81 -25.29
CA PRO A 844 15.43 17.77 -26.30
C PRO A 844 14.12 16.96 -26.10
N ALA A 845 13.05 17.63 -25.68
CA ALA A 845 11.74 17.04 -25.43
C ALA A 845 10.62 18.04 -25.73
N GLY A 846 9.38 17.54 -25.83
CA GLY A 846 8.23 18.37 -26.20
C GLY A 846 8.50 19.09 -27.52
N SER A 847 8.33 20.42 -27.55
CA SER A 847 8.56 21.25 -28.74
C SER A 847 10.01 21.25 -29.25
N GLY A 848 11.00 20.99 -28.39
CA GLY A 848 12.41 20.91 -28.78
C GLY A 848 12.83 19.54 -29.30
N PHE A 849 11.96 18.54 -29.23
CA PHE A 849 12.22 17.22 -29.81
C PHE A 849 12.38 17.33 -31.34
N PRO A 850 13.33 16.62 -31.98
CA PRO A 850 13.66 16.80 -33.40
C PRO A 850 12.46 16.70 -34.36
N LEU A 851 11.51 15.82 -34.06
CA LEU A 851 10.28 15.67 -34.85
C LEU A 851 9.42 16.95 -34.83
N HIS A 852 9.29 17.59 -33.67
CA HIS A 852 8.46 18.78 -33.49
C HIS A 852 9.16 20.06 -33.96
N ARG A 853 10.49 20.12 -33.78
CA ARG A 853 11.31 21.28 -34.17
C ARG A 853 11.23 21.59 -35.67
N ASN A 854 11.06 20.57 -36.50
CA ASN A 854 11.05 20.69 -37.96
C ASN A 854 9.63 20.82 -38.54
N ILE A 855 8.59 20.93 -37.71
CA ILE A 855 7.21 21.10 -38.17
C ILE A 855 7.07 22.51 -38.76
N LYS A 856 6.82 22.58 -40.07
CA LYS A 856 6.33 23.79 -40.74
C LYS A 856 4.82 23.71 -40.84
N VAL A 857 4.12 24.66 -40.23
CA VAL A 857 2.67 24.76 -40.34
C VAL A 857 2.34 25.33 -41.72
N GLU A 858 1.80 24.51 -42.62
CA GLU A 858 1.17 25.01 -43.84
C GLU A 858 -0.24 25.49 -43.49
N LEU A 859 -0.44 26.80 -43.52
CA LEU A 859 -1.76 27.40 -43.36
C LEU A 859 -2.58 27.08 -44.61
N LEU A 860 -3.60 26.22 -44.48
CA LEU A 860 -4.50 25.83 -45.57
C LEU A 860 -5.49 26.94 -45.98
N GLY A 861 -5.38 28.14 -45.40
CA GLY A 861 -6.18 29.32 -45.69
C GLY A 861 -5.71 30.53 -44.88
N GLU A 862 -6.20 31.72 -45.23
CA GLU A 862 -6.01 32.91 -44.40
C GLU A 862 -6.67 32.68 -43.03
N PRO A 863 -6.01 33.04 -41.92
CA PRO A 863 -6.65 32.96 -40.61
C PRO A 863 -7.94 33.77 -40.65
N VAL A 864 -9.06 33.13 -40.33
CA VAL A 864 -10.29 33.87 -40.06
C VAL A 864 -9.94 34.77 -38.88
N GLU A 865 -9.92 36.09 -39.08
CA GLU A 865 -9.93 37.06 -37.98
C GLU A 865 -11.24 36.82 -37.20
N GLU A 866 -11.24 35.87 -36.27
CA GLU A 866 -12.13 35.96 -35.15
C GLU A 866 -11.73 37.25 -34.45
N ALA A 867 -12.59 38.27 -34.58
CA ALA A 867 -12.53 39.50 -33.81
C ALA A 867 -12.64 39.12 -32.34
N LEU A 868 -11.52 38.71 -31.74
CA LEU A 868 -11.33 38.78 -30.31
C LEU A 868 -11.58 40.24 -29.95
N PRO A 869 -12.58 40.55 -29.11
CA PRO A 869 -12.81 41.92 -28.69
C PRO A 869 -11.49 42.45 -28.14
N SER A 870 -11.05 43.59 -28.67
CA SER A 870 -9.78 44.16 -28.28
C SER A 870 -9.75 44.30 -26.76
N LEU A 871 -8.58 44.12 -26.14
CA LEU A 871 -8.42 44.26 -24.67
C LEU A 871 -9.01 45.58 -24.12
N THR A 872 -9.18 46.59 -24.97
CA THR A 872 -9.89 47.85 -24.70
C THR A 872 -11.41 47.73 -24.57
N GLU A 873 -12.09 46.85 -25.33
CA GLU A 873 -13.54 46.60 -25.20
C GLU A 873 -13.87 45.76 -23.96
N ALA A 874 -13.03 44.76 -23.64
CA ALA A 874 -13.16 43.99 -22.39
C ALA A 874 -12.98 44.88 -21.14
N ALA A 875 -12.08 45.86 -21.20
CA ALA A 875 -11.88 46.84 -20.13
C ALA A 875 -13.05 47.85 -19.99
N ALA A 876 -13.75 48.15 -21.09
CA ALA A 876 -14.94 49.01 -21.07
C ALA A 876 -16.15 48.28 -20.46
N LEU A 877 -16.32 46.99 -20.75
CA LEU A 877 -17.35 46.12 -20.14
C LEU A 877 -17.15 45.97 -18.62
N LEU A 878 -15.90 45.86 -18.16
CA LEU A 878 -15.57 45.79 -16.73
C LEU A 878 -15.80 47.12 -15.97
N LYS A 879 -15.64 48.27 -16.63
CA LYS A 879 -15.94 49.59 -16.02
C LYS A 879 -17.43 49.93 -15.98
N GLY A 880 -18.25 49.29 -16.82
CA GLY A 880 -19.71 49.46 -16.82
C GLY A 880 -20.41 48.75 -15.65
N GLN A 881 -19.79 47.74 -15.04
CA GLN A 881 -20.38 46.97 -13.93
C GLN A 881 -20.03 47.52 -12.53
N SER A 882 -19.14 48.52 -12.42
CA SER A 882 -18.83 49.18 -11.15
C SER A 882 -19.72 50.39 -10.83
N ALA A 883 -20.74 50.65 -11.66
CA ALA A 883 -21.72 51.72 -11.45
C ALA A 883 -23.14 51.21 -11.74
N ALA A 884 -23.60 50.24 -10.94
CA ALA A 884 -25.00 49.89 -10.76
C ALA A 884 -25.22 49.39 -9.33
#